data_AF-A0A0D6KSZ0-F1
#
_entry.id   AF-A0A0D6KSZ0-F1
#
_cell.length_a   1.000
_cell.length_b   1.000
_cell.length_c   1.000
_cell.angle_alpha   90.00
_cell.angle_beta   90.00
_cell.angle_gamma   90.00
#
_symmetry.space_group_name_H-M   'P 1'
#
loop_
_entity.id
_entity.type
_entity.pdbx_description
1 polymer ?
#
loop_
_entity_poly.entity_id
_entity_poly.type
_entity_poly.pdbx_seq_one_letter_code
_entity_poly.pdbx_strand_id
1 'polypeptide(L)'
;MVNSSLVTTIYVNSVQGNDANAGSRLSPFKSLTRALKASTQSTIIQLGSGTYSAASGEVFPLIIPAGVIVVGNEASKGAGIVIIGNGTYQSPSFGAQNVTLLLLNDASLRGVTVTNNTPKGTGVWIESTAPTVANNTFINCAREGIFTTGTAKPAILDNVFLQNAASGLTMARNSKGEVLRNVLQKNSIGIAISDAAAPLVANNKLTENQTAIALSRDAKPVLRQNVITNNSQGGLLVNGNAFPDLGSNQDSAGNVFRDNQVFDLQNVTSGQLISVGNQLNPSKVKGAVDFLSSSIETPSQVSLGTSFYDLGGHWAAAYVEALVGKGLISGFPDGSFKPNSPITRAQYAAIIAKTFPPPSSSKASNFTDVKPDFWAASAISRAANMGFISGFPDGTFRPGQNLTKIQAIVSIVNGLKWSGGNPNVLTVYGDRAQIPSYATNAVAVATQKLLVVNYPKTEQLEPLRDITRAEVAAIIYQALVAIGQEKAIASPYIVNPDVDIPSFSDLKGHWAEAFIRGLVSMGLTTGFADGTYQPDKPMTRAQYAALVAAAFNPTAKRAAIDFTDVPKNFWAAKAIEIAASGGFVSGFSDRTFRPDQNVQRLQVIVSLVNGLALPAADSNTLVTYKDRDTIPEYARKAVATATQQQIVANYPDPKLLVPVREATRAEVAAMVYQALAAIQRTTAINSPYIVSHTIN
;
A
#
# COMPACT_ATOMS: atom_id res chain seq x y z
N MET A 1 -18.70 22.21 17.46
CA MET A 1 -18.92 20.76 17.60
C MET A 1 -19.30 20.20 16.25
N VAL A 2 -18.38 19.51 15.59
CA VAL A 2 -18.65 18.60 14.47
C VAL A 2 -17.88 17.33 14.84
N ASN A 3 -18.60 16.24 15.07
CA ASN A 3 -18.07 15.00 15.63
C ASN A 3 -17.08 14.34 14.65
N SER A 4 -15.79 14.39 14.96
CA SER A 4 -14.85 13.37 14.48
C SER A 4 -15.23 12.05 15.14
N SER A 5 -15.90 11.15 14.42
CA SER A 5 -16.18 9.80 14.94
C SER A 5 -14.86 9.01 14.97
N LEU A 6 -14.20 9.01 16.13
CA LEU A 6 -13.15 8.04 16.45
C LEU A 6 -13.72 6.64 16.18
N VAL A 7 -13.12 5.89 15.24
CA VAL A 7 -13.48 4.48 15.04
C VAL A 7 -13.21 3.75 16.34
N THR A 8 -14.27 3.25 16.97
CA THR A 8 -14.17 2.61 18.28
C THR A 8 -13.56 1.22 18.12
N THR A 9 -12.64 0.83 18.99
CA THR A 9 -12.09 -0.54 19.01
C THR A 9 -12.64 -1.30 20.21
N ILE A 10 -13.26 -2.45 19.95
CA ILE A 10 -13.79 -3.37 20.95
C ILE A 10 -12.93 -4.64 20.94
N TYR A 11 -12.52 -5.10 22.12
CA TYR A 11 -11.75 -6.34 22.27
C TYR A 11 -12.65 -7.47 22.76
N VAL A 12 -12.51 -8.63 22.14
CA VAL A 12 -13.26 -9.85 22.48
C VAL A 12 -12.30 -11.01 22.68
N ASN A 13 -12.50 -11.80 23.72
CA ASN A 13 -11.75 -13.01 23.98
C ASN A 13 -12.67 -14.08 24.57
N SER A 14 -12.92 -15.15 23.83
CA SER A 14 -13.85 -16.22 24.26
C SER A 14 -13.39 -16.98 25.51
N VAL A 15 -12.10 -17.00 25.79
CA VAL A 15 -11.51 -17.69 26.94
C VAL A 15 -11.52 -16.79 28.18
N GLN A 16 -10.92 -15.61 28.07
CA GLN A 16 -10.61 -14.72 29.20
C GLN A 16 -11.65 -13.60 29.40
N GLY A 17 -12.52 -13.35 28.42
CA GLY A 17 -13.50 -12.27 28.45
C GLY A 17 -14.74 -12.56 29.30
N ASN A 18 -15.49 -11.50 29.59
CA ASN A 18 -16.79 -11.52 30.24
C ASN A 18 -17.71 -10.48 29.58
N ASP A 19 -18.96 -10.83 29.24
CA ASP A 19 -19.89 -9.94 28.54
C ASP A 19 -20.45 -8.80 29.41
N ALA A 20 -20.21 -8.84 30.71
CA ALA A 20 -20.41 -7.72 31.64
C ALA A 20 -19.27 -6.69 31.61
N ASN A 21 -18.13 -6.99 30.96
CA ASN A 21 -17.00 -6.07 30.88
C ASN A 21 -17.28 -4.86 29.98
N ALA A 22 -16.36 -3.89 29.95
CA ALA A 22 -16.48 -2.70 29.11
C ALA A 22 -16.06 -2.90 27.63
N GLY A 23 -15.49 -4.06 27.26
CA GLY A 23 -15.01 -4.32 25.90
C GLY A 23 -13.65 -3.67 25.57
N SER A 24 -12.89 -3.26 26.59
CA SER A 24 -11.54 -2.68 26.45
C SER A 24 -10.47 -3.78 26.36
N ARG A 25 -9.25 -3.41 26.00
CA ARG A 25 -8.13 -4.38 25.90
C ARG A 25 -7.86 -5.13 27.22
N LEU A 26 -8.01 -4.45 28.36
CA LEU A 26 -7.79 -5.04 29.70
C LEU A 26 -9.03 -5.74 30.26
N SER A 27 -10.21 -5.46 29.71
CA SER A 27 -11.47 -6.06 30.12
C SER A 27 -12.32 -6.36 28.88
N PRO A 28 -11.94 -7.39 28.10
CA PRO A 28 -12.59 -7.70 26.84
C PRO A 28 -13.97 -8.33 27.07
N PHE A 29 -14.87 -8.19 26.09
CA PHE A 29 -16.08 -9.00 26.03
C PHE A 29 -15.73 -10.48 25.87
N LYS A 30 -16.66 -11.36 26.24
CA LYS A 30 -16.50 -12.80 26.04
C LYS A 30 -16.94 -13.20 24.63
N SER A 31 -18.08 -12.68 24.18
CA SER A 31 -18.71 -13.08 22.93
C SER A 31 -18.65 -11.98 21.86
N LEU A 32 -18.50 -12.41 20.61
CA LEU A 32 -18.65 -11.58 19.43
C LEU A 32 -20.10 -11.09 19.30
N THR A 33 -21.07 -11.89 19.73
CA THR A 33 -22.49 -11.52 19.83
C THR A 33 -22.68 -10.24 20.66
N ARG A 34 -22.06 -10.18 21.84
CA ARG A 34 -22.11 -8.99 22.69
C ARG A 34 -21.46 -7.78 22.05
N ALA A 35 -20.32 -7.98 21.38
CA ALA A 35 -19.57 -6.94 20.70
C ALA A 35 -20.34 -6.36 19.50
N LEU A 36 -20.91 -7.20 18.65
CA LEU A 36 -21.72 -6.80 17.49
C LEU A 36 -22.94 -5.98 17.91
N LYS A 37 -23.61 -6.37 19.02
CA LYS A 37 -24.72 -5.59 19.59
C LYS A 37 -24.28 -4.23 20.13
N ALA A 38 -23.02 -4.09 20.57
CA ALA A 38 -22.48 -2.83 21.08
C ALA A 38 -22.03 -1.87 19.96
N SER A 39 -21.88 -2.35 18.73
CA SER A 39 -21.43 -1.55 17.59
C SER A 39 -22.55 -0.68 17.02
N THR A 40 -22.76 0.49 17.62
CA THR A 40 -23.76 1.49 17.14
C THR A 40 -23.18 2.48 16.12
N GLN A 41 -21.88 2.40 15.85
CA GLN A 41 -21.13 3.22 14.87
C GLN A 41 -20.01 2.39 14.24
N SER A 42 -19.26 2.94 13.28
CA SER A 42 -18.11 2.27 12.68
C SER A 42 -17.12 1.79 13.75
N THR A 43 -16.88 0.48 13.79
CA THR A 43 -16.20 -0.19 14.90
C THR A 43 -15.24 -1.27 14.41
N ILE A 44 -14.06 -1.34 15.02
CA ILE A 44 -13.14 -2.47 14.89
C ILE A 44 -13.39 -3.42 16.05
N ILE A 45 -13.68 -4.68 15.77
CA ILE A 45 -13.78 -5.74 16.78
C ILE A 45 -12.53 -6.62 16.67
N GLN A 46 -11.63 -6.50 17.63
CA GLN A 46 -10.40 -7.27 17.72
C GLN A 46 -10.63 -8.56 18.51
N LEU A 47 -10.48 -9.71 17.85
CA LEU A 47 -10.59 -11.03 18.46
C LEU A 47 -9.23 -11.48 19.02
N GLY A 48 -9.26 -12.04 20.23
CA GLY A 48 -8.17 -12.84 20.79
C GLY A 48 -8.27 -14.30 20.37
N SER A 49 -7.17 -15.05 20.55
CA SER A 49 -7.16 -16.50 20.33
C SER A 49 -8.21 -17.21 21.17
N GLY A 50 -8.90 -18.17 20.57
CA GLY A 50 -9.97 -18.93 21.21
C GLY A 50 -10.99 -19.47 20.21
N THR A 51 -11.94 -20.24 20.74
CA THR A 51 -13.08 -20.77 19.97
C THR A 51 -14.34 -19.98 20.34
N TYR A 52 -14.95 -19.35 19.35
CA TYR A 52 -16.17 -18.56 19.42
C TYR A 52 -17.32 -19.44 18.94
N SER A 53 -18.14 -19.92 19.88
CA SER A 53 -19.21 -20.89 19.66
C SER A 53 -20.39 -20.63 20.59
N ALA A 54 -21.48 -21.39 20.46
CA ALA A 54 -22.59 -21.30 21.41
C ALA A 54 -22.14 -21.51 22.87
N ALA A 55 -21.14 -22.36 23.11
CA ALA A 55 -20.57 -22.59 24.43
C ALA A 55 -19.78 -21.38 24.99
N SER A 56 -19.28 -20.50 24.11
CA SER A 56 -18.65 -19.24 24.53
C SER A 56 -19.64 -18.07 24.59
N GLY A 57 -20.93 -18.32 24.41
CA GLY A 57 -21.99 -17.31 24.47
C GLY A 57 -22.41 -16.73 23.11
N GLU A 58 -21.97 -17.31 21.99
CA GLU A 58 -22.40 -16.83 20.67
C GLU A 58 -23.84 -17.22 20.33
N VAL A 59 -24.57 -16.31 19.70
CA VAL A 59 -25.91 -16.54 19.14
C VAL A 59 -25.83 -16.41 17.63
N PHE A 60 -25.96 -17.54 16.93
CA PHE A 60 -25.85 -17.61 15.48
C PHE A 60 -27.21 -17.44 14.77
N PRO A 61 -27.24 -16.91 13.52
CA PRO A 61 -26.08 -16.48 12.75
C PRO A 61 -25.50 -15.16 13.28
N LEU A 62 -24.18 -15.04 13.25
CA LEU A 62 -23.52 -13.79 13.63
C LEU A 62 -23.62 -12.80 12.46
N ILE A 63 -24.38 -11.73 12.68
CA ILE A 63 -24.60 -10.69 11.66
C ILE A 63 -23.59 -9.57 11.87
N ILE A 64 -22.69 -9.38 10.92
CA ILE A 64 -21.72 -8.28 10.92
C ILE A 64 -22.34 -7.08 10.20
N PRO A 65 -22.67 -5.98 10.90
CA PRO A 65 -23.35 -4.84 10.31
C PRO A 65 -22.38 -3.94 9.52
N ALA A 66 -22.96 -2.97 8.81
CA ALA A 66 -22.22 -1.95 8.05
C ALA A 66 -21.21 -1.20 8.93
N GLY A 67 -20.06 -0.86 8.36
CA GLY A 67 -18.98 -0.14 9.05
C GLY A 67 -18.26 -0.93 10.15
N VAL A 68 -18.58 -2.22 10.35
CA VAL A 68 -17.90 -3.08 11.33
C VAL A 68 -16.82 -3.94 10.68
N ILE A 69 -15.64 -3.91 11.30
CA ILE A 69 -14.48 -4.70 10.90
C ILE A 69 -14.17 -5.69 12.02
N VAL A 70 -14.43 -6.99 11.78
CA VAL A 70 -13.99 -8.07 12.67
C VAL A 70 -12.59 -8.51 12.25
N VAL A 71 -11.64 -8.42 13.17
CA VAL A 71 -10.22 -8.70 12.91
C VAL A 71 -9.69 -9.69 13.94
N GLY A 72 -9.13 -10.80 13.46
CA GLY A 72 -8.32 -11.73 14.25
C GLY A 72 -6.83 -11.56 13.95
N ASN A 73 -6.17 -12.64 13.52
CA ASN A 73 -4.76 -12.67 13.14
C ASN A 73 -4.63 -12.90 11.62
N GLU A 74 -4.43 -11.82 10.88
CA GLU A 74 -4.30 -11.87 9.42
C GLU A 74 -3.03 -12.58 8.95
N ALA A 75 -1.92 -12.41 9.69
CA ALA A 75 -0.64 -13.03 9.33
C ALA A 75 -0.70 -14.55 9.36
N SER A 76 -1.47 -15.13 10.28
CA SER A 76 -1.70 -16.57 10.37
C SER A 76 -2.98 -17.06 9.68
N LYS A 77 -3.67 -16.16 8.97
CA LYS A 77 -4.99 -16.40 8.36
C LYS A 77 -6.03 -16.98 9.33
N GLY A 78 -5.97 -16.52 10.58
CA GLY A 78 -6.88 -16.92 11.65
C GLY A 78 -6.55 -18.21 12.38
N ALA A 79 -5.34 -18.75 12.24
CA ALA A 79 -4.90 -19.86 13.07
C ALA A 79 -5.02 -19.49 14.57
N GLY A 80 -5.74 -20.31 15.33
CA GLY A 80 -6.00 -20.10 16.76
C GLY A 80 -7.21 -19.21 17.09
N ILE A 81 -7.92 -18.66 16.10
CA ILE A 81 -9.14 -17.86 16.27
C ILE A 81 -10.25 -18.50 15.46
N VAL A 82 -11.06 -19.35 16.08
CA VAL A 82 -12.05 -20.20 15.40
C VAL A 82 -13.46 -19.72 15.71
N ILE A 83 -14.25 -19.38 14.69
CA ILE A 83 -15.68 -19.13 14.78
C ILE A 83 -16.42 -20.37 14.27
N ILE A 84 -17.12 -21.05 15.17
CA ILE A 84 -17.83 -22.31 14.89
C ILE A 84 -19.28 -22.24 15.38
N GLY A 85 -20.22 -22.42 14.45
CA GLY A 85 -21.63 -22.50 14.79
C GLY A 85 -22.54 -22.41 13.57
N ASN A 86 -23.84 -22.41 13.83
CA ASN A 86 -24.87 -22.54 12.82
C ASN A 86 -26.13 -21.77 13.25
N GLY A 87 -26.80 -21.13 12.30
CA GLY A 87 -28.05 -20.41 12.54
C GLY A 87 -28.89 -20.29 11.28
N THR A 88 -30.20 -20.13 11.44
CA THR A 88 -31.11 -20.00 10.29
C THR A 88 -31.19 -18.56 9.82
N TYR A 89 -30.94 -18.32 8.54
CA TYR A 89 -31.12 -17.04 7.85
C TYR A 89 -32.14 -17.19 6.73
N GLN A 90 -33.11 -16.27 6.65
CA GLN A 90 -34.09 -16.23 5.56
C GLN A 90 -33.54 -15.40 4.41
N SER A 91 -32.92 -16.06 3.43
CA SER A 91 -32.40 -15.41 2.23
C SER A 91 -33.54 -15.00 1.30
N PRO A 92 -33.62 -13.72 0.89
CA PRO A 92 -34.54 -13.28 -0.16
C PRO A 92 -34.41 -14.05 -1.48
N SER A 93 -33.21 -14.52 -1.83
CA SER A 93 -32.96 -15.18 -3.11
C SER A 93 -32.88 -16.72 -3.05
N PHE A 94 -32.76 -17.30 -1.85
CA PHE A 94 -32.59 -18.76 -1.64
C PHE A 94 -33.44 -19.35 -0.49
N GLY A 95 -34.34 -18.59 0.13
CA GLY A 95 -35.17 -19.06 1.24
C GLY A 95 -34.36 -19.36 2.50
N ALA A 96 -34.83 -20.28 3.34
CA ALA A 96 -34.16 -20.63 4.58
C ALA A 96 -32.78 -21.28 4.35
N GLN A 97 -31.73 -20.69 4.92
CA GLN A 97 -30.33 -21.13 4.82
C GLN A 97 -29.72 -21.32 6.21
N ASN A 98 -28.81 -22.28 6.35
CA ASN A 98 -28.04 -22.48 7.59
C ASN A 98 -26.64 -21.86 7.42
N VAL A 99 -26.35 -20.80 8.20
CA VAL A 99 -25.14 -19.99 8.05
C VAL A 99 -24.48 -19.72 9.41
N THR A 100 -23.15 -19.61 9.44
CA THR A 100 -22.43 -19.14 10.65
C THR A 100 -22.43 -17.62 10.70
N LEU A 101 -22.11 -16.96 9.59
CA LEU A 101 -21.91 -15.52 9.49
C LEU A 101 -22.70 -14.91 8.34
N LEU A 102 -23.27 -13.73 8.56
CA LEU A 102 -23.91 -12.90 7.53
C LEU A 102 -23.23 -11.53 7.50
N LEU A 103 -22.72 -11.12 6.33
CA LEU A 103 -22.00 -9.85 6.17
C LEU A 103 -22.86 -8.82 5.44
N LEU A 104 -23.13 -7.70 6.11
CA LEU A 104 -23.97 -6.62 5.58
C LEU A 104 -23.14 -5.48 4.99
N ASN A 105 -23.65 -4.83 3.95
CA ASN A 105 -23.08 -3.65 3.28
C ASN A 105 -21.56 -3.75 3.05
N ASP A 106 -20.79 -2.91 3.73
CA ASP A 106 -19.32 -2.75 3.65
C ASP A 106 -18.58 -3.44 4.82
N ALA A 107 -19.24 -4.37 5.52
CA ALA A 107 -18.65 -5.14 6.61
C ALA A 107 -17.33 -5.80 6.21
N SER A 108 -16.46 -6.00 7.19
CA SER A 108 -15.17 -6.66 6.95
C SER A 108 -14.92 -7.81 7.92
N LEU A 109 -14.46 -8.93 7.39
CA LEU A 109 -14.04 -10.11 8.16
C LEU A 109 -12.60 -10.47 7.80
N ARG A 110 -11.70 -10.42 8.79
CA ARG A 110 -10.27 -10.62 8.55
C ARG A 110 -9.58 -11.47 9.60
N GLY A 111 -8.66 -12.33 9.18
CA GLY A 111 -7.79 -13.04 10.11
C GLY A 111 -8.50 -14.03 11.04
N VAL A 112 -9.58 -14.69 10.60
CA VAL A 112 -10.28 -15.70 11.40
C VAL A 112 -10.40 -17.04 10.69
N THR A 113 -10.55 -18.10 11.46
CA THR A 113 -10.98 -19.42 10.95
C THR A 113 -12.49 -19.54 11.13
N VAL A 114 -13.23 -19.92 10.09
CA VAL A 114 -14.69 -20.11 10.12
C VAL A 114 -15.03 -21.56 9.74
N THR A 115 -15.95 -22.16 10.49
CA THR A 115 -16.43 -23.51 10.24
C THR A 115 -17.92 -23.68 10.56
N ASN A 116 -18.63 -24.43 9.71
CA ASN A 116 -20.03 -24.83 9.91
C ASN A 116 -20.20 -26.32 9.58
N ASN A 117 -19.96 -27.20 10.55
CA ASN A 117 -20.03 -28.65 10.36
C ASN A 117 -21.45 -29.23 10.40
N THR A 118 -22.48 -28.39 10.57
CA THR A 118 -23.88 -28.83 10.56
C THR A 118 -24.33 -29.13 9.13
N PRO A 119 -25.11 -30.19 8.85
CA PRO A 119 -25.57 -30.49 7.49
C PRO A 119 -26.16 -29.28 6.76
N LYS A 120 -25.75 -29.09 5.50
CA LYS A 120 -26.07 -27.91 4.66
C LYS A 120 -25.58 -26.56 5.21
N GLY A 121 -24.69 -26.59 6.20
CA GLY A 121 -24.10 -25.42 6.83
C GLY A 121 -23.08 -24.72 5.94
N THR A 122 -23.35 -23.44 5.66
CA THR A 122 -22.42 -22.53 4.99
C THR A 122 -21.67 -21.71 6.04
N GLY A 123 -20.38 -21.47 5.86
CA GLY A 123 -19.60 -20.61 6.76
C GLY A 123 -20.10 -19.17 6.73
N VAL A 124 -19.92 -18.50 5.60
CA VAL A 124 -20.29 -17.09 5.40
C VAL A 124 -21.31 -16.94 4.28
N TRP A 125 -22.35 -16.16 4.53
CA TRP A 125 -23.35 -15.74 3.54
C TRP A 125 -23.20 -14.24 3.21
N ILE A 126 -23.23 -13.92 1.91
CA ILE A 126 -23.15 -12.55 1.39
C ILE A 126 -24.26 -12.38 0.36
N GLU A 127 -25.16 -11.44 0.57
CA GLU A 127 -26.33 -11.27 -0.29
C GLU A 127 -26.58 -9.79 -0.59
N SER A 128 -26.40 -9.41 -1.86
CA SER A 128 -26.58 -8.03 -2.35
C SER A 128 -25.75 -6.96 -1.62
N THR A 129 -24.61 -7.36 -1.05
CA THR A 129 -23.69 -6.48 -0.30
C THR A 129 -22.27 -6.53 -0.89
N ALA A 130 -21.39 -5.62 -0.46
CA ALA A 130 -20.01 -5.51 -0.97
C ALA A 130 -18.97 -5.54 0.18
N PRO A 131 -18.94 -6.61 0.99
CA PRO A 131 -18.01 -6.71 2.12
C PRO A 131 -16.58 -7.07 1.68
N THR A 132 -15.62 -6.84 2.57
CA THR A 132 -14.25 -7.36 2.43
C THR A 132 -14.07 -8.62 3.28
N VAL A 133 -13.67 -9.72 2.65
CA VAL A 133 -13.31 -10.97 3.34
C VAL A 133 -11.85 -11.28 3.00
N ALA A 134 -10.95 -11.02 3.94
CA ALA A 134 -9.51 -11.08 3.67
C ALA A 134 -8.73 -11.90 4.70
N ASN A 135 -7.73 -12.66 4.26
CA ASN A 135 -6.82 -13.39 5.16
C ASN A 135 -7.54 -14.31 6.16
N ASN A 136 -8.58 -15.03 5.76
CA ASN A 136 -9.30 -15.97 6.61
C ASN A 136 -9.02 -17.43 6.19
N THR A 137 -9.40 -18.36 7.05
CA THR A 137 -9.45 -19.79 6.74
C THR A 137 -10.88 -20.30 6.85
N PHE A 138 -11.45 -20.81 5.75
CA PHE A 138 -12.77 -21.45 5.72
C PHE A 138 -12.59 -22.96 5.62
N ILE A 139 -12.88 -23.66 6.71
CA ILE A 139 -12.52 -25.08 6.85
C ILE A 139 -13.66 -25.94 7.37
N ASN A 140 -13.78 -27.15 6.82
CA ASN A 140 -14.73 -28.18 7.29
C ASN A 140 -16.19 -27.70 7.35
N CYS A 141 -16.61 -26.81 6.44
CA CYS A 141 -18.03 -26.50 6.30
C CYS A 141 -18.74 -27.66 5.57
N ALA A 142 -19.92 -28.05 6.06
CA ALA A 142 -20.68 -29.16 5.50
C ALA A 142 -21.34 -28.82 4.15
N ARG A 143 -21.25 -27.55 3.70
CA ARG A 143 -21.62 -27.12 2.36
C ARG A 143 -20.50 -26.28 1.74
N GLU A 144 -20.54 -24.96 1.88
CA GLU A 144 -19.51 -24.06 1.37
C GLU A 144 -18.85 -23.23 2.44
N GLY A 145 -17.60 -22.82 2.21
CA GLY A 145 -16.93 -21.83 3.04
C GLY A 145 -17.62 -20.46 2.94
N ILE A 146 -17.81 -19.99 1.70
CA ILE A 146 -18.54 -18.75 1.40
C ILE A 146 -19.58 -18.99 0.31
N PHE A 147 -20.78 -18.41 0.48
CA PHE A 147 -21.80 -18.32 -0.54
C PHE A 147 -22.17 -16.86 -0.81
N THR A 148 -22.10 -16.44 -2.08
CA THR A 148 -22.44 -15.08 -2.53
C THR A 148 -23.63 -15.09 -3.48
N THR A 149 -24.54 -14.13 -3.32
CA THR A 149 -25.78 -14.12 -4.09
C THR A 149 -26.41 -12.73 -4.23
N GLY A 150 -27.60 -12.67 -4.85
CA GLY A 150 -28.27 -11.43 -5.19
C GLY A 150 -27.42 -10.59 -6.15
N THR A 151 -27.18 -9.32 -5.82
CA THR A 151 -26.29 -8.41 -6.56
C THR A 151 -24.95 -8.19 -5.84
N ALA A 152 -24.50 -9.15 -5.03
CA ALA A 152 -23.33 -8.98 -4.18
C ALA A 152 -22.05 -8.68 -4.99
N LYS A 153 -21.18 -7.82 -4.46
CA LYS A 153 -19.88 -7.46 -5.05
C LYS A 153 -18.76 -7.52 -3.99
N PRO A 154 -18.52 -8.68 -3.36
CA PRO A 154 -17.53 -8.78 -2.30
C PRO A 154 -16.10 -8.74 -2.85
N ALA A 155 -15.16 -8.30 -2.02
CA ALA A 155 -13.73 -8.52 -2.21
C ALA A 155 -13.29 -9.73 -1.37
N ILE A 156 -13.01 -10.86 -2.02
CA ILE A 156 -12.60 -12.12 -1.38
C ILE A 156 -11.10 -12.32 -1.66
N LEU A 157 -10.26 -11.96 -0.70
CA LEU A 157 -8.83 -11.75 -0.90
C LEU A 157 -7.97 -12.62 0.01
N ASP A 158 -6.96 -13.30 -0.54
CA ASP A 158 -5.90 -13.93 0.26
C ASP A 158 -6.43 -14.95 1.32
N ASN A 159 -7.59 -15.57 1.10
CA ASN A 159 -8.16 -16.56 2.03
C ASN A 159 -7.71 -17.99 1.68
N VAL A 160 -7.87 -18.90 2.64
CA VAL A 160 -7.69 -20.34 2.46
C VAL A 160 -9.04 -21.03 2.59
N PHE A 161 -9.41 -21.87 1.61
CA PHE A 161 -10.61 -22.70 1.63
C PHE A 161 -10.20 -24.16 1.62
N LEU A 162 -10.42 -24.85 2.73
CA LEU A 162 -9.88 -26.19 2.94
C LEU A 162 -11.00 -27.17 3.34
N GLN A 163 -11.12 -28.29 2.63
CA GLN A 163 -11.99 -29.41 3.04
C GLN A 163 -13.47 -29.05 3.26
N ASN A 164 -14.04 -28.16 2.45
CA ASN A 164 -15.48 -27.88 2.45
C ASN A 164 -16.21 -28.89 1.55
N ALA A 165 -17.34 -29.41 2.03
CA ALA A 165 -17.96 -30.61 1.47
C ALA A 165 -18.53 -30.41 0.06
N ALA A 166 -19.13 -29.26 -0.24
CA ALA A 166 -19.70 -28.96 -1.56
C ALA A 166 -18.77 -28.05 -2.37
N SER A 167 -18.41 -26.87 -1.86
CA SER A 167 -17.41 -26.03 -2.51
C SER A 167 -16.61 -25.17 -1.54
N GLY A 168 -15.44 -24.69 -1.94
CA GLY A 168 -14.77 -23.63 -1.19
C GLY A 168 -15.58 -22.34 -1.23
N LEU A 169 -15.88 -21.88 -2.44
CA LEU A 169 -16.62 -20.65 -2.71
C LEU A 169 -17.74 -20.90 -3.74
N THR A 170 -18.94 -20.38 -3.47
CA THR A 170 -20.02 -20.31 -4.46
C THR A 170 -20.44 -18.87 -4.76
N MET A 171 -20.64 -18.58 -6.05
CA MET A 171 -21.19 -17.31 -6.53
C MET A 171 -22.40 -17.55 -7.45
N ALA A 172 -23.55 -16.97 -7.10
CA ALA A 172 -24.82 -17.20 -7.79
C ALA A 172 -25.58 -15.89 -8.05
N ARG A 173 -26.72 -16.00 -8.74
CA ARG A 173 -27.56 -14.87 -9.18
C ARG A 173 -26.78 -13.85 -10.02
N ASN A 174 -26.72 -12.60 -9.59
CA ASN A 174 -26.07 -11.50 -10.32
C ASN A 174 -24.83 -11.01 -9.56
N SER A 175 -24.16 -11.87 -8.79
CA SER A 175 -22.99 -11.47 -8.02
C SER A 175 -21.78 -11.19 -8.93
N LYS A 176 -21.08 -10.09 -8.65
CA LYS A 176 -20.01 -9.49 -9.48
C LYS A 176 -18.88 -8.93 -8.61
N GLY A 177 -18.30 -9.78 -7.78
CA GLY A 177 -17.18 -9.45 -6.89
C GLY A 177 -15.82 -9.86 -7.43
N GLU A 178 -14.80 -9.70 -6.59
CA GLU A 178 -13.43 -10.08 -6.86
C GLU A 178 -13.03 -11.26 -5.99
N VAL A 179 -12.38 -12.26 -6.60
CA VAL A 179 -11.84 -13.45 -5.94
C VAL A 179 -10.36 -13.50 -6.30
N LEU A 180 -9.51 -12.96 -5.42
CA LEU A 180 -8.10 -12.73 -5.71
C LEU A 180 -7.17 -13.42 -4.70
N ARG A 181 -6.13 -14.09 -5.20
CA ARG A 181 -5.02 -14.66 -4.39
C ARG A 181 -5.45 -15.64 -3.31
N ASN A 182 -6.59 -16.30 -3.47
CA ASN A 182 -7.05 -17.32 -2.53
C ASN A 182 -6.42 -18.67 -2.84
N VAL A 183 -6.29 -19.50 -1.80
CA VAL A 183 -5.90 -20.91 -1.93
C VAL A 183 -7.12 -21.77 -1.66
N LEU A 184 -7.55 -22.57 -2.63
CA LEU A 184 -8.69 -23.49 -2.50
C LEU A 184 -8.19 -24.92 -2.67
N GLN A 185 -8.27 -25.72 -1.60
CA GLN A 185 -7.69 -27.05 -1.53
C GLN A 185 -8.62 -28.09 -0.93
N LYS A 186 -8.64 -29.32 -1.48
CA LYS A 186 -9.38 -30.47 -0.94
C LYS A 186 -10.88 -30.25 -0.81
N ASN A 187 -11.48 -29.41 -1.65
CA ASN A 187 -12.94 -29.25 -1.73
C ASN A 187 -13.50 -30.14 -2.85
N SER A 188 -14.79 -30.46 -2.82
CA SER A 188 -15.43 -31.11 -3.97
C SER A 188 -15.36 -30.19 -5.20
N ILE A 189 -15.77 -28.93 -5.05
CA ILE A 189 -15.54 -27.88 -6.04
C ILE A 189 -14.69 -26.77 -5.40
N GLY A 190 -13.63 -26.30 -6.05
CA GLY A 190 -12.90 -25.12 -5.56
C GLY A 190 -13.82 -23.89 -5.57
N ILE A 191 -14.19 -23.42 -6.76
CA ILE A 191 -15.11 -22.29 -6.98
C ILE A 191 -16.28 -22.74 -7.87
N ALA A 192 -17.50 -22.58 -7.40
CA ALA A 192 -18.72 -22.78 -8.17
C ALA A 192 -19.34 -21.43 -8.57
N ILE A 193 -19.65 -21.25 -9.85
CA ILE A 193 -20.26 -20.01 -10.37
C ILE A 193 -21.50 -20.37 -11.19
N SER A 194 -22.62 -19.70 -10.92
CA SER A 194 -23.92 -20.06 -11.50
C SER A 194 -24.80 -18.84 -11.77
N ASP A 195 -25.95 -19.07 -12.41
CA ASP A 195 -26.89 -18.04 -12.88
C ASP A 195 -26.16 -17.00 -13.73
N ALA A 196 -26.37 -15.69 -13.52
CA ALA A 196 -25.73 -14.60 -14.25
C ALA A 196 -24.50 -14.02 -13.51
N ALA A 197 -23.90 -14.80 -12.60
CA ALA A 197 -22.75 -14.33 -11.83
C ALA A 197 -21.54 -14.14 -12.75
N ALA A 198 -20.84 -13.03 -12.55
CA ALA A 198 -19.73 -12.61 -13.40
C ALA A 198 -18.60 -11.98 -12.57
N PRO A 199 -17.96 -12.75 -11.67
CA PRO A 199 -16.84 -12.25 -10.88
C PRO A 199 -15.53 -12.20 -11.68
N LEU A 200 -14.60 -11.37 -11.20
CA LEU A 200 -13.18 -11.49 -11.54
C LEU A 200 -12.57 -12.56 -10.63
N VAL A 201 -12.04 -13.63 -11.21
CA VAL A 201 -11.32 -14.68 -10.49
C VAL A 201 -9.88 -14.65 -10.98
N ALA A 202 -8.97 -14.14 -10.15
CA ALA A 202 -7.58 -13.99 -10.57
C ALA A 202 -6.53 -14.33 -9.51
N ASN A 203 -5.38 -14.84 -9.97
CA ASN A 203 -4.23 -15.16 -9.12
C ASN A 203 -4.53 -16.17 -8.00
N ASN A 204 -5.58 -16.98 -8.13
CA ASN A 204 -5.93 -17.99 -7.13
C ASN A 204 -5.16 -19.28 -7.39
N LYS A 205 -4.87 -20.03 -6.32
CA LYS A 205 -4.33 -21.39 -6.40
C LYS A 205 -5.42 -22.40 -6.05
N LEU A 206 -5.84 -23.20 -7.03
CA LEU A 206 -6.86 -24.23 -6.86
C LEU A 206 -6.21 -25.61 -7.05
N THR A 207 -5.95 -26.29 -5.94
CA THR A 207 -5.18 -27.54 -5.93
C THR A 207 -5.85 -28.66 -5.16
N GLU A 208 -5.74 -29.91 -5.62
CA GLU A 208 -6.30 -31.08 -4.91
C GLU A 208 -7.81 -31.00 -4.64
N ASN A 209 -8.58 -30.24 -5.40
CA ASN A 209 -10.04 -30.32 -5.38
C ASN A 209 -10.50 -31.48 -6.29
N GLN A 210 -11.78 -31.87 -6.26
CA GLN A 210 -12.29 -32.74 -7.33
C GLN A 210 -12.34 -31.95 -8.63
N THR A 211 -13.14 -30.89 -8.69
CA THR A 211 -13.11 -29.91 -9.78
C THR A 211 -12.64 -28.55 -9.25
N ALA A 212 -11.68 -27.90 -9.90
CA ALA A 212 -11.20 -26.59 -9.42
C ALA A 212 -12.24 -25.47 -9.61
N ILE A 213 -12.75 -25.30 -10.83
CA ILE A 213 -13.79 -24.30 -11.13
C ILE A 213 -14.92 -24.95 -11.91
N ALA A 214 -16.15 -24.78 -11.45
CA ALA A 214 -17.35 -25.28 -12.13
C ALA A 214 -18.31 -24.13 -12.44
N LEU A 215 -18.66 -23.97 -13.72
CA LEU A 215 -19.57 -22.95 -14.23
C LEU A 215 -20.88 -23.60 -14.69
N SER A 216 -22.00 -22.94 -14.42
CA SER A 216 -23.32 -23.43 -14.82
C SER A 216 -24.27 -22.28 -15.17
N ARG A 217 -25.39 -22.60 -15.83
CA ARG A 217 -26.41 -21.64 -16.29
C ARG A 217 -25.76 -20.54 -17.14
N ASP A 218 -25.95 -19.26 -16.87
CA ASP A 218 -25.49 -18.15 -17.73
C ASP A 218 -24.22 -17.46 -17.19
N ALA A 219 -23.39 -18.19 -16.43
CA ALA A 219 -22.26 -17.61 -15.70
C ALA A 219 -21.19 -17.07 -16.65
N LYS A 220 -20.66 -15.88 -16.35
CA LYS A 220 -19.68 -15.17 -17.21
C LYS A 220 -18.51 -14.61 -16.40
N PRO A 221 -17.74 -15.45 -15.69
CA PRO A 221 -16.58 -14.97 -14.95
C PRO A 221 -15.45 -14.56 -15.89
N VAL A 222 -14.60 -13.66 -15.39
CA VAL A 222 -13.30 -13.34 -16.01
C VAL A 222 -12.23 -14.10 -15.27
N LEU A 223 -11.53 -15.01 -15.96
CA LEU A 223 -10.48 -15.85 -15.34
C LEU A 223 -9.10 -15.37 -15.77
N ARG A 224 -8.26 -14.93 -14.83
CA ARG A 224 -6.89 -14.47 -15.11
C ARG A 224 -5.85 -15.07 -14.16
N GLN A 225 -4.74 -15.57 -14.69
CA GLN A 225 -3.55 -15.93 -13.90
C GLN A 225 -3.82 -16.92 -12.74
N ASN A 226 -4.86 -17.76 -12.82
CA ASN A 226 -5.11 -18.77 -11.81
C ASN A 226 -4.19 -19.99 -12.02
N VAL A 227 -3.72 -20.58 -10.93
CA VAL A 227 -2.93 -21.83 -10.94
C VAL A 227 -3.84 -22.97 -10.51
N ILE A 228 -4.20 -23.83 -11.46
CA ILE A 228 -5.19 -24.89 -11.34
C ILE A 228 -4.49 -26.23 -11.53
N THR A 229 -4.11 -26.86 -10.42
CA THR A 229 -3.20 -28.01 -10.45
C THR A 229 -3.64 -29.19 -9.62
N ASN A 230 -3.30 -30.43 -10.00
CA ASN A 230 -3.51 -31.62 -9.16
C ASN A 230 -4.96 -31.86 -8.72
N ASN A 231 -5.97 -31.47 -9.51
CA ASN A 231 -7.38 -31.73 -9.18
C ASN A 231 -7.79 -33.14 -9.67
N SER A 232 -8.53 -33.89 -8.84
CA SER A 232 -8.79 -35.33 -9.06
C SER A 232 -9.82 -35.64 -10.15
N GLN A 233 -10.63 -34.66 -10.53
CA GLN A 233 -11.48 -34.72 -11.71
C GLN A 233 -10.93 -33.77 -12.76
N GLY A 234 -10.99 -32.46 -12.54
CA GLY A 234 -10.49 -31.53 -13.56
C GLY A 234 -10.33 -30.08 -13.14
N GLY A 235 -9.81 -29.30 -14.08
CA GLY A 235 -9.56 -27.88 -13.90
C GLY A 235 -10.83 -27.04 -14.00
N LEU A 236 -11.22 -26.69 -15.22
CA LEU A 236 -12.39 -25.86 -15.52
C LEU A 236 -13.50 -26.67 -16.19
N LEU A 237 -14.65 -26.79 -15.53
CA LEU A 237 -15.87 -27.35 -16.11
C LEU A 237 -16.82 -26.22 -16.50
N VAL A 238 -17.21 -26.15 -17.78
CA VAL A 238 -18.15 -25.15 -18.31
C VAL A 238 -19.43 -25.85 -18.76
N ASN A 239 -20.56 -25.54 -18.14
CA ASN A 239 -21.85 -26.20 -18.37
C ASN A 239 -23.00 -25.19 -18.53
N GLY A 240 -24.14 -25.64 -19.04
CA GLY A 240 -25.30 -24.80 -19.35
C GLY A 240 -25.02 -23.85 -20.51
N ASN A 241 -25.26 -22.56 -20.30
CA ASN A 241 -24.97 -21.46 -21.22
C ASN A 241 -23.78 -20.61 -20.74
N ALA A 242 -22.93 -21.17 -19.87
CA ALA A 242 -21.87 -20.40 -19.25
C ALA A 242 -20.82 -20.03 -20.29
N PHE A 243 -20.32 -18.80 -20.21
CA PHE A 243 -19.38 -18.26 -21.18
C PHE A 243 -18.28 -17.49 -20.45
N PRO A 244 -17.28 -18.21 -19.89
CA PRO A 244 -16.16 -17.56 -19.22
C PRO A 244 -15.31 -16.78 -20.22
N ASP A 245 -14.81 -15.64 -19.77
CA ASP A 245 -13.73 -14.95 -20.47
C ASP A 245 -12.41 -15.64 -20.11
N LEU A 246 -11.88 -16.36 -21.10
CA LEU A 246 -10.59 -17.06 -21.09
C LEU A 246 -9.52 -16.32 -21.92
N GLY A 247 -9.67 -15.00 -22.06
CA GLY A 247 -8.73 -14.12 -22.72
C GLY A 247 -9.16 -13.73 -24.13
N SER A 248 -8.49 -12.71 -24.65
CA SER A 248 -8.63 -12.21 -26.02
C SER A 248 -7.25 -11.89 -26.59
N ASN A 249 -7.17 -11.57 -27.89
CA ASN A 249 -5.90 -11.24 -28.54
C ASN A 249 -5.18 -10.03 -27.92
N GLN A 250 -5.92 -9.13 -27.26
CA GLN A 250 -5.40 -7.93 -26.59
C GLN A 250 -5.28 -8.08 -25.06
N ASP A 251 -5.87 -9.14 -24.48
CA ASP A 251 -5.88 -9.42 -23.04
C ASP A 251 -5.70 -10.93 -22.80
N SER A 252 -4.45 -11.36 -22.76
CA SER A 252 -4.06 -12.76 -22.52
C SER A 252 -4.45 -13.21 -21.10
N ALA A 253 -5.12 -14.35 -20.99
CA ALA A 253 -5.68 -14.77 -19.72
C ALA A 253 -4.65 -15.35 -18.72
N GLY A 254 -3.60 -16.01 -19.20
CA GLY A 254 -2.48 -16.45 -18.35
C GLY A 254 -2.81 -17.51 -17.30
N ASN A 255 -3.96 -18.20 -17.37
CA ASN A 255 -4.24 -19.28 -16.42
C ASN A 255 -3.37 -20.51 -16.70
N VAL A 256 -2.95 -21.21 -15.65
CA VAL A 256 -2.08 -22.38 -15.72
C VAL A 256 -2.83 -23.61 -15.22
N PHE A 257 -3.00 -24.59 -16.10
CA PHE A 257 -3.60 -25.89 -15.80
C PHE A 257 -2.53 -26.96 -15.93
N ARG A 258 -2.24 -27.71 -14.85
CA ARG A 258 -1.26 -28.80 -14.86
C ARG A 258 -1.72 -29.94 -13.97
N ASP A 259 -1.39 -31.17 -14.37
CA ASP A 259 -1.56 -32.35 -13.51
C ASP A 259 -3.00 -32.59 -13.01
N ASN A 260 -4.01 -32.04 -13.67
CA ASN A 260 -5.41 -32.38 -13.41
C ASN A 260 -5.73 -33.75 -14.00
N GLN A 261 -6.43 -34.62 -13.28
CA GLN A 261 -6.47 -36.05 -13.63
C GLN A 261 -7.25 -36.33 -14.93
N VAL A 262 -8.49 -35.84 -15.07
CA VAL A 262 -9.40 -36.21 -16.18
C VAL A 262 -9.46 -35.14 -17.28
N PHE A 263 -9.46 -33.85 -16.93
CA PHE A 263 -9.46 -32.74 -17.90
C PHE A 263 -8.82 -31.47 -17.32
N ASP A 264 -8.23 -30.64 -18.17
CA ASP A 264 -7.83 -29.29 -17.83
C ASP A 264 -8.99 -28.32 -18.07
N LEU A 265 -9.68 -28.46 -19.20
CA LEU A 265 -10.89 -27.72 -19.53
C LEU A 265 -11.90 -28.66 -20.19
N GLN A 266 -13.13 -28.68 -19.68
CA GLN A 266 -14.25 -29.39 -20.31
C GLN A 266 -15.40 -28.41 -20.58
N ASN A 267 -15.62 -28.12 -21.86
CA ASN A 267 -16.76 -27.36 -22.35
C ASN A 267 -17.90 -28.32 -22.73
N VAL A 268 -19.00 -28.29 -21.98
CA VAL A 268 -20.21 -29.08 -22.25
C VAL A 268 -21.33 -28.21 -22.86
N THR A 269 -21.07 -26.92 -23.06
CA THR A 269 -22.03 -25.99 -23.66
C THR A 269 -22.09 -26.19 -25.18
N SER A 270 -23.14 -25.67 -25.81
CA SER A 270 -23.24 -25.62 -27.29
C SER A 270 -22.38 -24.52 -27.91
N GLY A 271 -21.86 -23.58 -27.11
CA GLY A 271 -21.05 -22.45 -27.57
C GLY A 271 -19.58 -22.82 -27.69
N GLN A 272 -18.90 -22.28 -28.70
CA GLN A 272 -17.45 -22.39 -28.81
C GLN A 272 -16.77 -21.41 -27.85
N LEU A 273 -15.86 -21.90 -27.00
CA LEU A 273 -15.04 -21.04 -26.15
C LEU A 273 -13.78 -20.61 -26.90
N ILE A 274 -13.29 -19.42 -26.60
CA ILE A 274 -12.01 -18.92 -27.10
C ILE A 274 -11.04 -18.88 -25.92
N SER A 275 -9.90 -19.56 -26.03
CA SER A 275 -8.83 -19.55 -25.04
C SER A 275 -7.61 -18.82 -25.60
N VAL A 276 -7.23 -17.69 -24.99
CA VAL A 276 -6.04 -16.92 -25.38
C VAL A 276 -5.09 -16.81 -24.19
N GLY A 277 -3.88 -17.34 -24.37
CA GLY A 277 -2.81 -17.22 -23.37
C GLY A 277 -2.92 -18.13 -22.14
N ASN A 278 -3.82 -19.13 -22.15
CA ASN A 278 -3.88 -20.14 -21.10
C ASN A 278 -2.92 -21.29 -21.39
N GLN A 279 -2.24 -21.78 -20.35
CA GLN A 279 -1.42 -22.99 -20.40
C GLN A 279 -2.31 -24.19 -20.07
N LEU A 280 -2.80 -24.86 -21.11
CA LEU A 280 -3.65 -26.05 -21.04
C LEU A 280 -2.93 -27.21 -21.71
N ASN A 281 -3.12 -28.44 -21.26
CA ASN A 281 -2.75 -29.62 -22.03
C ASN A 281 -3.84 -29.89 -23.08
N PRO A 282 -3.56 -29.78 -24.40
CA PRO A 282 -4.57 -29.94 -25.45
C PRO A 282 -5.26 -31.32 -25.42
N SER A 283 -4.56 -32.38 -25.03
CA SER A 283 -5.14 -33.73 -24.89
C SER A 283 -6.13 -33.86 -23.73
N LYS A 284 -6.13 -32.89 -22.81
CA LYS A 284 -7.03 -32.80 -21.67
C LYS A 284 -8.10 -31.71 -21.84
N VAL A 285 -8.21 -31.13 -23.03
CA VAL A 285 -9.31 -30.22 -23.37
C VAL A 285 -10.42 -31.01 -24.07
N LYS A 286 -11.65 -30.85 -23.57
CA LYS A 286 -12.84 -31.57 -24.06
C LYS A 286 -13.91 -30.55 -24.47
N GLY A 287 -14.58 -30.82 -25.59
CA GLY A 287 -15.61 -29.94 -26.15
C GLY A 287 -15.06 -28.83 -27.05
N ALA A 288 -15.94 -27.95 -27.54
CA ALA A 288 -15.60 -26.91 -28.51
C ALA A 288 -14.80 -25.77 -27.86
N VAL A 289 -13.48 -25.77 -28.06
CA VAL A 289 -12.56 -24.71 -27.60
C VAL A 289 -11.60 -24.37 -28.74
N ASP A 290 -11.56 -23.09 -29.10
CA ASP A 290 -10.58 -22.55 -30.03
C ASP A 290 -9.40 -21.92 -29.29
N PHE A 291 -8.20 -22.08 -29.83
CA PHE A 291 -6.97 -21.56 -29.24
C PHE A 291 -6.42 -20.49 -30.18
N LEU A 292 -6.54 -19.23 -29.77
CA LEU A 292 -5.97 -18.12 -30.52
C LEU A 292 -4.61 -17.73 -29.95
N SER A 293 -3.67 -17.41 -30.84
CA SER A 293 -2.45 -16.70 -30.49
C SER A 293 -2.80 -15.23 -30.21
N SER A 294 -2.30 -14.69 -29.09
CA SER A 294 -2.47 -13.26 -28.81
C SER A 294 -1.70 -12.45 -29.84
N SER A 295 -2.41 -11.80 -30.76
CA SER A 295 -1.87 -10.79 -31.68
C SER A 295 -1.96 -9.42 -31.00
N ILE A 296 -0.96 -9.10 -30.17
CA ILE A 296 -0.77 -7.72 -29.72
C ILE A 296 -0.19 -6.97 -30.93
N GLU A 297 -0.99 -6.06 -31.48
CA GLU A 297 -0.49 -5.05 -32.40
C GLU A 297 0.62 -4.28 -31.70
N THR A 298 1.82 -4.37 -32.25
CA THR A 298 2.99 -3.63 -31.79
C THR A 298 2.86 -2.21 -32.34
N PRO A 299 2.84 -1.14 -31.52
CA PRO A 299 3.16 0.19 -32.02
C PRO A 299 4.53 0.11 -32.69
N SER A 300 4.61 0.47 -33.97
CA SER A 300 5.83 0.38 -34.75
C SER A 300 6.99 1.10 -34.04
N GLN A 301 7.95 0.33 -33.55
CA GLN A 301 9.29 0.83 -33.24
C GLN A 301 10.35 -0.18 -33.67
N VAL A 302 11.21 0.33 -34.55
CA VAL A 302 12.58 -0.05 -34.90
C VAL A 302 13.03 -1.45 -34.43
N SER A 303 13.03 -2.39 -35.38
CA SER A 303 13.76 -3.64 -35.30
C SER A 303 15.25 -3.39 -35.05
N LEU A 304 15.70 -3.64 -33.82
CA LEU A 304 17.06 -4.10 -33.52
C LEU A 304 16.93 -5.57 -33.16
N GLY A 305 17.54 -6.46 -33.94
CA GLY A 305 17.29 -7.91 -33.92
C GLY A 305 17.36 -8.54 -32.53
N THR A 306 16.30 -9.22 -32.12
CA THR A 306 16.19 -9.90 -30.82
C THR A 306 17.06 -11.15 -30.79
N SER A 307 17.94 -11.26 -29.79
CA SER A 307 18.82 -12.42 -29.56
C SER A 307 18.17 -13.57 -28.77
N PHE A 308 16.95 -13.38 -28.22
CA PHE A 308 16.21 -14.39 -27.47
C PHE A 308 14.82 -14.63 -28.06
N TYR A 309 14.44 -15.89 -28.29
CA TYR A 309 13.16 -16.24 -28.93
C TYR A 309 11.93 -16.02 -28.04
N ASP A 310 12.11 -15.94 -26.72
CA ASP A 310 11.04 -15.79 -25.72
C ASP A 310 10.80 -14.33 -25.27
N LEU A 311 11.41 -13.37 -25.97
CA LEU A 311 11.18 -11.93 -25.78
C LEU A 311 10.32 -11.29 -26.88
N GLY A 312 9.97 -12.01 -27.93
CA GLY A 312 9.10 -11.51 -29.00
C GLY A 312 7.76 -11.01 -28.43
N GLY A 313 7.52 -9.70 -28.51
CA GLY A 313 6.31 -9.05 -27.98
C GLY A 313 6.26 -8.95 -26.44
N HIS A 314 7.33 -9.30 -25.73
CA HIS A 314 7.36 -9.22 -24.27
C HIS A 314 7.52 -7.77 -23.79
N TRP A 315 6.73 -7.34 -22.80
CA TRP A 315 6.73 -5.94 -22.30
C TRP A 315 8.09 -5.43 -21.84
N ALA A 316 8.96 -6.35 -21.40
CA ALA A 316 10.30 -6.06 -20.92
C ALA A 316 11.41 -6.17 -21.98
N ALA A 317 11.08 -6.50 -23.24
CA ALA A 317 12.07 -6.79 -24.28
C ALA A 317 13.10 -5.67 -24.42
N ALA A 318 12.66 -4.41 -24.55
CA ALA A 318 13.54 -3.25 -24.70
C ALA A 318 14.50 -3.07 -23.48
N TYR A 319 14.02 -3.27 -22.25
CA TYR A 319 14.87 -3.21 -21.06
C TYR A 319 15.91 -4.32 -21.06
N VAL A 320 15.49 -5.55 -21.40
CA VAL A 320 16.35 -6.72 -21.43
C VAL A 320 17.43 -6.56 -22.49
N GLU A 321 17.06 -6.20 -23.71
CA GLU A 321 17.97 -6.02 -24.84
C GLU A 321 18.99 -4.91 -24.57
N ALA A 322 18.56 -3.79 -24.00
CA ALA A 322 19.46 -2.70 -23.66
C ALA A 322 20.51 -3.13 -22.60
N LEU A 323 20.09 -3.89 -21.58
CA LEU A 323 21.00 -4.41 -20.55
C LEU A 323 21.91 -5.53 -21.09
N VAL A 324 21.41 -6.39 -21.98
CA VAL A 324 22.21 -7.45 -22.64
C VAL A 324 23.23 -6.85 -23.58
N GLY A 325 22.87 -5.81 -24.36
CA GLY A 325 23.79 -5.10 -25.24
C GLY A 325 24.95 -4.44 -24.49
N LYS A 326 24.76 -4.13 -23.20
CA LYS A 326 25.80 -3.63 -22.28
C LYS A 326 26.53 -4.76 -21.53
N GLY A 327 26.11 -6.00 -21.76
CA GLY A 327 26.59 -7.17 -21.07
C GLY A 327 26.19 -7.21 -19.59
N LEU A 328 25.27 -6.39 -19.09
CA LEU A 328 24.91 -6.34 -17.67
C LEU A 328 24.08 -7.55 -17.21
N ILE A 329 23.29 -8.12 -18.13
CA ILE A 329 22.55 -9.37 -17.92
C ILE A 329 22.77 -10.31 -19.12
N SER A 330 22.41 -11.59 -18.95
CA SER A 330 22.49 -12.60 -20.00
C SER A 330 21.30 -13.57 -19.94
N GLY A 331 21.02 -14.23 -21.06
CA GLY A 331 20.09 -15.36 -21.13
C GLY A 331 20.78 -16.70 -20.88
N PHE A 332 20.10 -17.77 -21.26
CA PHE A 332 20.51 -19.15 -21.05
C PHE A 332 21.15 -19.73 -22.32
N PRO A 333 21.95 -20.82 -22.20
CA PRO A 333 22.57 -21.49 -23.34
C PRO A 333 21.59 -22.01 -24.39
N ASP A 334 20.32 -22.21 -24.01
CA ASP A 334 19.23 -22.65 -24.89
C ASP A 334 18.67 -21.52 -25.78
N GLY A 335 19.23 -20.30 -25.71
CA GLY A 335 18.78 -19.15 -26.49
C GLY A 335 17.54 -18.45 -25.92
N SER A 336 17.12 -18.78 -24.69
CA SER A 336 16.02 -18.09 -23.99
C SER A 336 16.52 -17.09 -22.96
N PHE A 337 15.71 -16.09 -22.61
CA PHE A 337 15.94 -15.22 -21.47
C PHE A 337 15.19 -15.68 -20.20
N LYS A 338 14.09 -16.41 -20.35
CA LYS A 338 13.12 -16.83 -19.32
C LYS A 338 12.57 -15.65 -18.52
N PRO A 339 11.93 -14.67 -19.18
CA PRO A 339 11.53 -13.40 -18.55
C PRO A 339 10.60 -13.56 -17.34
N ASN A 340 9.73 -14.57 -17.36
CA ASN A 340 8.74 -14.83 -16.30
C ASN A 340 9.24 -15.74 -15.17
N SER A 341 10.47 -16.25 -15.25
CA SER A 341 11.02 -17.08 -14.17
C SER A 341 11.47 -16.22 -12.99
N PRO A 342 11.27 -16.69 -11.74
CA PRO A 342 11.78 -16.01 -10.56
C PRO A 342 13.32 -16.02 -10.57
N ILE A 343 13.91 -15.09 -9.81
CA ILE A 343 15.36 -14.95 -9.68
C ILE A 343 15.85 -15.24 -8.25
N THR A 344 16.96 -15.96 -8.15
CA THR A 344 17.58 -16.26 -6.84
C THR A 344 18.41 -15.10 -6.33
N ARG A 345 18.66 -15.09 -5.02
CA ARG A 345 19.53 -14.10 -4.35
C ARG A 345 20.94 -14.05 -4.93
N ALA A 346 21.51 -15.20 -5.30
CA ALA A 346 22.82 -15.24 -5.96
C ALA A 346 22.79 -14.62 -7.37
N GLN A 347 21.77 -14.94 -8.18
CA GLN A 347 21.64 -14.38 -9.52
C GLN A 347 21.43 -12.86 -9.49
N TYR A 348 20.57 -12.39 -8.59
CA TYR A 348 20.36 -10.96 -8.39
C TYR A 348 21.64 -10.23 -7.96
N ALA A 349 22.40 -10.77 -7.01
CA ALA A 349 23.67 -10.19 -6.57
C ALA A 349 24.71 -10.09 -7.70
N ALA A 350 24.77 -11.09 -8.59
CA ALA A 350 25.62 -11.06 -9.78
C ALA A 350 25.27 -9.90 -10.72
N ILE A 351 23.98 -9.66 -10.94
CA ILE A 351 23.53 -8.54 -11.78
C ILE A 351 23.88 -7.21 -11.11
N ILE A 352 23.60 -7.04 -9.82
CA ILE A 352 23.93 -5.81 -9.07
C ILE A 352 25.42 -5.51 -9.09
N ALA A 353 26.27 -6.51 -8.81
CA ALA A 353 27.72 -6.34 -8.79
C ALA A 353 28.32 -6.00 -10.16
N LYS A 354 27.62 -6.36 -11.24
CA LYS A 354 28.01 -6.01 -12.61
C LYS A 354 27.50 -4.63 -13.03
N THR A 355 26.33 -4.24 -12.52
CA THR A 355 25.63 -3.00 -12.87
C THR A 355 26.23 -1.79 -12.15
N PHE A 356 26.49 -1.91 -10.85
CA PHE A 356 26.92 -0.79 -10.02
C PHE A 356 28.38 -0.96 -9.61
N PRO A 357 29.28 -0.02 -9.93
CA PRO A 357 30.69 -0.13 -9.60
C PRO A 357 30.92 0.07 -8.08
N PRO A 358 31.86 -0.69 -7.47
CA PRO A 358 32.11 -0.61 -6.04
C PRO A 358 32.83 0.69 -5.65
N PRO A 359 32.57 1.26 -4.45
CA PRO A 359 33.42 2.30 -3.90
C PRO A 359 34.80 1.74 -3.54
N SER A 360 35.84 2.57 -3.72
CA SER A 360 37.21 2.29 -3.30
C SER A 360 37.23 1.99 -1.80
N SER A 361 37.66 0.78 -1.42
CA SER A 361 37.62 0.19 -0.07
C SER A 361 36.26 -0.39 0.35
N SER A 362 36.17 -1.73 0.39
CA SER A 362 35.11 -2.43 1.11
C SER A 362 35.66 -3.65 1.85
N LYS A 363 35.24 -3.82 3.11
CA LYS A 363 35.54 -5.00 3.94
C LYS A 363 34.85 -6.23 3.33
N ALA A 364 35.51 -7.39 3.32
CA ALA A 364 34.86 -8.62 2.84
C ALA A 364 33.67 -9.00 3.75
N SER A 365 32.47 -9.10 3.17
CA SER A 365 31.33 -9.77 3.80
C SER A 365 31.51 -11.28 3.68
N ASN A 366 31.61 -11.99 4.80
CA ASN A 366 31.67 -13.46 4.84
C ASN A 366 30.33 -14.00 5.37
N PHE A 367 29.62 -14.76 4.53
CA PHE A 367 28.38 -15.45 4.90
C PHE A 367 28.68 -16.93 5.17
N THR A 368 28.04 -17.50 6.18
CA THR A 368 28.35 -18.86 6.65
C THR A 368 27.96 -19.97 5.67
N ASP A 369 26.99 -19.69 4.79
CA ASP A 369 26.45 -20.63 3.79
C ASP A 369 26.93 -20.34 2.36
N VAL A 370 27.89 -19.43 2.17
CA VAL A 370 28.49 -19.12 0.87
C VAL A 370 29.96 -19.56 0.89
N LYS A 371 30.24 -20.69 0.23
CA LYS A 371 31.61 -21.19 0.11
C LYS A 371 32.46 -20.26 -0.77
N PRO A 372 33.77 -20.12 -0.51
CA PRO A 372 34.66 -19.27 -1.31
C PRO A 372 34.69 -19.61 -2.81
N ASP A 373 34.47 -20.88 -3.17
CA ASP A 373 34.44 -21.40 -4.53
C ASP A 373 33.04 -21.36 -5.18
N PHE A 374 32.02 -20.89 -4.46
CA PHE A 374 30.68 -20.71 -5.03
C PHE A 374 30.73 -19.65 -6.15
N TRP A 375 30.13 -19.94 -7.30
CA TRP A 375 30.24 -19.10 -8.51
C TRP A 375 29.86 -17.62 -8.30
N ALA A 376 28.93 -17.34 -7.38
CA ALA A 376 28.50 -15.99 -7.07
C ALA A 376 29.16 -15.38 -5.81
N ALA A 377 30.12 -16.06 -5.17
CA ALA A 377 30.70 -15.62 -3.89
C ALA A 377 31.24 -14.19 -3.96
N SER A 378 32.02 -13.86 -5.01
CA SER A 378 32.56 -12.51 -5.20
C SER A 378 31.46 -11.48 -5.44
N ALA A 379 30.45 -11.83 -6.25
CA ALA A 379 29.32 -10.93 -6.54
C ALA A 379 28.45 -10.67 -5.30
N ILE A 380 28.17 -11.71 -4.52
CA ILE A 380 27.44 -11.62 -3.26
C ILE A 380 28.17 -10.69 -2.29
N SER A 381 29.48 -10.88 -2.12
CA SER A 381 30.28 -10.03 -1.24
C SER A 381 30.26 -8.57 -1.70
N ARG A 382 30.43 -8.30 -3.01
CA ARG A 382 30.38 -6.95 -3.56
C ARG A 382 29.00 -6.29 -3.39
N ALA A 383 27.93 -6.98 -3.76
CA ALA A 383 26.57 -6.45 -3.65
C ALA A 383 26.20 -6.15 -2.18
N ALA A 384 26.65 -6.99 -1.24
CA ALA A 384 26.47 -6.76 0.18
C ALA A 384 27.27 -5.56 0.69
N ASN A 385 28.53 -5.46 0.29
CA ASN A 385 29.41 -4.35 0.64
C ASN A 385 28.92 -2.99 0.14
N MET A 386 28.27 -2.97 -1.03
CA MET A 386 27.66 -1.77 -1.59
C MET A 386 26.33 -1.40 -0.92
N GLY A 387 25.83 -2.22 0.02
CA GLY A 387 24.58 -1.97 0.72
C GLY A 387 23.32 -2.34 -0.08
N PHE A 388 23.47 -3.01 -1.23
CA PHE A 388 22.32 -3.45 -2.02
C PHE A 388 21.63 -4.65 -1.37
N ILE A 389 22.36 -5.61 -0.81
CA ILE A 389 21.72 -6.83 -0.26
C ILE A 389 22.36 -7.25 1.05
N SER A 390 21.56 -7.47 2.09
CA SER A 390 22.04 -7.99 3.37
C SER A 390 21.81 -9.50 3.48
N GLY A 391 22.61 -10.14 4.34
CA GLY A 391 22.32 -11.48 4.86
C GLY A 391 21.26 -11.46 5.96
N PHE A 392 20.99 -12.62 6.52
CA PHE A 392 20.04 -12.82 7.60
C PHE A 392 20.73 -12.69 8.97
N PRO A 393 19.98 -12.46 10.06
CA PRO A 393 20.53 -12.34 11.41
C PRO A 393 21.32 -13.56 11.90
N ASP A 394 21.08 -14.74 11.30
CA ASP A 394 21.78 -15.99 11.57
C ASP A 394 23.16 -16.10 10.86
N GLY A 395 23.58 -15.05 10.14
CA GLY A 395 24.85 -15.01 9.41
C GLY A 395 24.80 -15.66 8.03
N THR A 396 23.64 -16.17 7.59
CA THR A 396 23.47 -16.77 6.26
C THR A 396 23.12 -15.75 5.18
N PHE A 397 23.41 -16.05 3.92
CA PHE A 397 22.98 -15.29 2.75
C PHE A 397 21.79 -15.93 2.04
N ARG A 398 21.65 -17.26 2.07
CA ARG A 398 20.63 -18.08 1.38
C ARG A 398 20.64 -17.89 -0.15
N PRO A 399 21.76 -18.22 -0.83
CA PRO A 399 21.97 -17.91 -2.24
C PRO A 399 20.94 -18.51 -3.21
N GLY A 400 20.35 -19.65 -2.87
CA GLY A 400 19.33 -20.34 -3.68
C GLY A 400 17.89 -19.87 -3.45
N GLN A 401 17.63 -19.03 -2.44
CA GLN A 401 16.29 -18.52 -2.16
C GLN A 401 15.92 -17.44 -3.20
N ASN A 402 14.65 -17.41 -3.64
CA ASN A 402 14.14 -16.37 -4.53
C ASN A 402 14.00 -15.02 -3.81
N LEU A 403 14.17 -13.92 -4.55
CA LEU A 403 13.81 -12.58 -4.06
C LEU A 403 12.32 -12.32 -4.25
N THR A 404 11.72 -11.63 -3.30
CA THR A 404 10.44 -10.97 -3.52
C THR A 404 10.60 -9.62 -4.21
N LYS A 405 9.54 -9.13 -4.85
CA LYS A 405 9.52 -7.82 -5.52
C LYS A 405 9.87 -6.67 -4.58
N ILE A 406 9.35 -6.71 -3.35
CA ILE A 406 9.68 -5.73 -2.33
C ILE A 406 11.15 -5.76 -1.91
N GLN A 407 11.77 -6.94 -1.85
CA GLN A 407 13.18 -7.08 -1.50
C GLN A 407 14.09 -6.47 -2.57
N ALA A 408 13.76 -6.63 -3.85
CA ALA A 408 14.50 -6.00 -4.95
C ALA A 408 14.39 -4.47 -4.92
N ILE A 409 13.18 -3.93 -4.69
CA ILE A 409 12.97 -2.47 -4.57
C ILE A 409 13.79 -1.89 -3.41
N VAL A 410 13.68 -2.48 -2.22
CA VAL A 410 14.45 -2.07 -1.03
C VAL A 410 15.95 -2.15 -1.30
N SER A 411 16.38 -3.20 -2.00
CA SER A 411 17.78 -3.41 -2.35
C SER A 411 18.35 -2.28 -3.19
N ILE A 412 17.67 -1.89 -4.28
CA ILE A 412 18.12 -0.80 -5.16
C ILE A 412 18.14 0.54 -4.42
N VAL A 413 17.07 0.86 -3.69
CA VAL A 413 16.96 2.14 -2.96
C VAL A 413 18.05 2.28 -1.90
N ASN A 414 18.31 1.22 -1.13
CA ASN A 414 19.36 1.22 -0.11
C ASN A 414 20.76 1.30 -0.73
N GLY A 415 21.04 0.51 -1.77
CA GLY A 415 22.33 0.49 -2.45
C GLY A 415 22.70 1.83 -3.09
N LEU A 416 21.70 2.51 -3.66
CA LEU A 416 21.86 3.86 -4.22
C LEU A 416 21.76 4.98 -3.17
N LYS A 417 21.56 4.61 -1.90
CA LYS A 417 21.44 5.53 -0.76
C LYS A 417 20.35 6.59 -0.96
N TRP A 418 19.26 6.23 -1.62
CA TRP A 418 18.13 7.13 -1.80
C TRP A 418 17.20 7.12 -0.59
N SER A 419 16.64 8.28 -0.28
CA SER A 419 15.75 8.50 0.86
C SER A 419 14.74 9.61 0.54
N GLY A 420 13.87 9.94 1.50
CA GLY A 420 12.89 11.03 1.34
C GLY A 420 11.64 10.63 0.55
N GLY A 421 11.22 9.37 0.65
CA GLY A 421 10.02 8.88 -0.03
C GLY A 421 8.76 9.51 0.55
N ASN A 422 7.88 10.05 -0.30
CA ASN A 422 6.56 10.53 0.11
C ASN A 422 5.57 9.35 0.12
N PRO A 423 5.09 8.86 1.29
CA PRO A 423 4.20 7.71 1.35
C PRO A 423 2.87 7.90 0.60
N ASN A 424 2.44 9.14 0.34
CA ASN A 424 1.20 9.41 -0.39
C ASN A 424 1.25 8.92 -1.84
N VAL A 425 2.43 8.81 -2.46
CA VAL A 425 2.55 8.26 -3.83
C VAL A 425 2.15 6.79 -3.88
N LEU A 426 2.17 6.09 -2.74
CA LEU A 426 1.79 4.69 -2.66
C LEU A 426 0.28 4.50 -2.87
N THR A 427 -0.52 5.57 -2.87
CA THR A 427 -1.95 5.53 -3.21
C THR A 427 -2.21 5.04 -4.62
N VAL A 428 -1.23 5.19 -5.53
CA VAL A 428 -1.25 4.59 -6.87
C VAL A 428 -1.41 3.07 -6.83
N TYR A 429 -0.98 2.43 -5.73
CA TYR A 429 -1.11 0.99 -5.56
C TYR A 429 -2.42 0.63 -4.85
N GLY A 430 -3.24 -0.17 -5.51
CA GLY A 430 -4.44 -0.78 -4.94
C GLY A 430 -4.12 -1.79 -3.83
N ASP A 431 -2.94 -2.40 -3.88
CA ASP A 431 -2.44 -3.38 -2.91
C ASP A 431 -1.40 -2.83 -1.94
N ARG A 432 -1.32 -1.49 -1.78
CA ARG A 432 -0.36 -0.82 -0.87
C ARG A 432 -0.38 -1.33 0.57
N ALA A 433 -1.50 -1.89 1.04
CA ALA A 433 -1.61 -2.49 2.37
C ALA A 433 -0.71 -3.72 2.56
N GLN A 434 -0.27 -4.37 1.47
CA GLN A 434 0.67 -5.48 1.50
C GLN A 434 2.13 -5.02 1.62
N ILE A 435 2.40 -3.71 1.51
CA ILE A 435 3.76 -3.17 1.65
C ILE A 435 4.17 -3.27 3.12
N PRO A 436 5.22 -4.02 3.46
CA PRO A 436 5.74 -4.06 4.82
C PRO A 436 6.18 -2.67 5.29
N SER A 437 5.96 -2.36 6.57
CA SER A 437 6.33 -1.06 7.16
C SER A 437 7.81 -0.70 6.93
N TYR A 438 8.71 -1.67 7.07
CA TYR A 438 10.15 -1.48 6.82
C TYR A 438 10.47 -1.05 5.38
N ALA A 439 9.61 -1.40 4.42
CA ALA A 439 9.82 -1.13 3.01
C ALA A 439 9.04 0.11 2.51
N THR A 440 8.17 0.69 3.34
CA THR A 440 7.27 1.78 2.95
C THR A 440 8.03 2.97 2.34
N ASN A 441 9.07 3.46 3.02
CA ASN A 441 9.90 4.54 2.49
C ASN A 441 10.58 4.15 1.17
N ALA A 442 11.12 2.94 1.07
CA ALA A 442 11.82 2.49 -0.13
C ALA A 442 10.88 2.40 -1.35
N VAL A 443 9.66 1.86 -1.17
CA VAL A 443 8.67 1.83 -2.26
C VAL A 443 8.27 3.24 -2.64
N ALA A 444 8.08 4.15 -1.69
CA ALA A 444 7.72 5.53 -2.00
C ALA A 444 8.80 6.22 -2.83
N VAL A 445 10.07 6.10 -2.43
CA VAL A 445 11.23 6.59 -3.19
C VAL A 445 11.26 5.99 -4.59
N ALA A 446 11.16 4.65 -4.71
CA ALA A 446 11.22 3.98 -6.00
C ALA A 446 10.09 4.41 -6.93
N THR A 447 8.88 4.60 -6.40
CA THR A 447 7.71 5.06 -7.16
C THR A 447 7.90 6.50 -7.64
N GLN A 448 8.37 7.40 -6.77
CA GLN A 448 8.66 8.80 -7.14
C GLN A 448 9.78 8.94 -8.16
N LYS A 449 10.76 8.04 -8.11
CA LYS A 449 11.89 7.99 -9.04
C LYS A 449 11.57 7.23 -10.32
N LEU A 450 10.30 6.82 -10.53
CA LEU A 450 9.83 6.07 -11.69
C LEU A 450 10.56 4.72 -11.90
N LEU A 451 11.04 4.10 -10.81
CA LEU A 451 11.70 2.80 -10.85
C LEU A 451 10.74 1.63 -11.02
N VAL A 452 9.53 1.78 -10.49
CA VAL A 452 8.58 0.68 -10.43
C VAL A 452 7.92 0.54 -11.80
N VAL A 453 8.09 -0.63 -12.40
CA VAL A 453 7.41 -1.02 -13.63
C VAL A 453 6.48 -2.19 -13.31
N ASN A 454 5.17 -1.96 -13.42
CA ASN A 454 4.15 -2.93 -13.07
C ASN A 454 3.39 -3.36 -14.32
N TYR A 455 3.54 -4.64 -14.65
CA TYR A 455 2.86 -5.27 -15.78
C TYR A 455 1.92 -6.37 -15.28
N PRO A 456 0.69 -6.48 -15.83
CA PRO A 456 0.10 -5.59 -16.83
C PRO A 456 -0.58 -4.35 -16.21
N LYS A 457 -0.83 -4.34 -14.91
CA LYS A 457 -1.56 -3.27 -14.21
C LYS A 457 -0.61 -2.39 -13.42
N THR A 458 -0.53 -1.11 -13.78
CA THR A 458 0.35 -0.13 -13.12
C THR A 458 0.04 0.03 -11.63
N GLU A 459 -1.21 -0.14 -11.23
CA GLU A 459 -1.73 0.05 -9.87
C GLU A 459 -1.52 -1.16 -8.96
N GLN A 460 -0.90 -2.25 -9.43
CA GLN A 460 -0.72 -3.47 -8.64
C GLN A 460 0.76 -3.78 -8.42
N LEU A 461 1.25 -3.53 -7.20
CA LEU A 461 2.67 -3.68 -6.88
C LEU A 461 3.08 -5.15 -6.70
N GLU A 462 2.21 -5.96 -6.07
CA GLU A 462 2.42 -7.33 -5.65
C GLU A 462 3.70 -7.52 -4.80
N PRO A 463 3.84 -6.78 -3.68
CA PRO A 463 5.13 -6.62 -3.00
C PRO A 463 5.69 -7.95 -2.46
N LEU A 464 4.83 -8.88 -2.07
CA LEU A 464 5.24 -10.11 -1.38
C LEU A 464 5.51 -11.31 -2.30
N ARG A 465 5.24 -11.21 -3.62
CA ARG A 465 5.52 -12.32 -4.54
C ARG A 465 6.98 -12.33 -4.98
N ASP A 466 7.43 -13.49 -5.44
CA ASP A 466 8.74 -13.63 -6.09
C ASP A 466 8.84 -12.71 -7.31
N ILE A 467 9.95 -11.99 -7.43
CA ILE A 467 10.23 -11.11 -8.56
C ILE A 467 10.76 -11.90 -9.75
N THR A 468 10.29 -11.56 -10.94
CA THR A 468 10.70 -12.21 -12.18
C THR A 468 11.98 -11.58 -12.77
N ARG A 469 12.67 -12.31 -13.65
CA ARG A 469 13.84 -11.81 -14.38
C ARG A 469 13.55 -10.57 -15.22
N ALA A 470 12.37 -10.49 -15.84
CA ALA A 470 11.93 -9.32 -16.59
C ALA A 470 11.77 -8.08 -15.70
N GLU A 471 11.17 -8.24 -14.52
CA GLU A 471 11.00 -7.13 -13.57
C GLU A 471 12.33 -6.66 -12.99
N VAL A 472 13.27 -7.58 -12.74
CA VAL A 472 14.64 -7.20 -12.35
C VAL A 472 15.33 -6.41 -13.46
N ALA A 473 15.18 -6.80 -14.74
CA ALA A 473 15.72 -6.03 -15.85
C ALA A 473 15.11 -4.63 -15.93
N ALA A 474 13.79 -4.52 -15.79
CA ALA A 474 13.09 -3.24 -15.83
C ALA A 474 13.50 -2.30 -14.68
N ILE A 475 13.50 -2.77 -13.43
CA ILE A 475 13.86 -1.92 -12.28
C ILE A 475 15.32 -1.49 -12.32
N ILE A 476 16.23 -2.34 -12.82
CA ILE A 476 17.65 -2.00 -12.99
C ILE A 476 17.84 -0.96 -14.07
N TYR A 477 17.17 -1.14 -15.22
CA TYR A 477 17.23 -0.14 -16.28
C TYR A 477 16.71 1.22 -15.80
N GLN A 478 15.57 1.24 -15.12
CA GLN A 478 15.03 2.48 -14.56
C GLN A 478 15.94 3.10 -13.49
N ALA A 479 16.63 2.28 -12.69
CA ALA A 479 17.63 2.78 -11.76
C ALA A 479 18.79 3.47 -12.48
N LEU A 480 19.27 2.93 -13.60
CA LEU A 480 20.30 3.56 -14.43
C LEU A 480 19.82 4.87 -15.08
N VAL A 481 18.57 4.93 -15.53
CA VAL A 481 17.93 6.17 -16.02
C VAL A 481 17.90 7.22 -14.91
N ALA A 482 17.45 6.84 -13.72
CA ALA A 482 17.30 7.74 -12.58
C ALA A 482 18.63 8.30 -12.03
N ILE A 483 19.77 7.63 -12.27
CA ILE A 483 21.11 8.15 -11.98
C ILE A 483 21.80 8.80 -13.20
N GLY A 484 21.07 8.97 -14.32
CA GLY A 484 21.56 9.66 -15.53
C GLY A 484 22.56 8.84 -16.36
N GLN A 485 22.63 7.53 -16.16
CA GLN A 485 23.51 6.64 -16.94
C GLN A 485 22.84 6.07 -18.20
N GLU A 486 21.51 6.14 -18.29
CA GLU A 486 20.75 5.68 -19.45
C GLU A 486 19.69 6.68 -19.89
N LYS A 487 19.28 6.56 -21.16
CA LYS A 487 18.13 7.29 -21.68
C LYS A 487 16.84 6.58 -21.28
N ALA A 488 15.80 7.34 -20.99
CA ALA A 488 14.51 6.76 -20.68
C ALA A 488 13.98 5.93 -21.87
N ILE A 489 13.54 4.70 -21.58
CA ILE A 489 12.72 3.90 -22.49
C ILE A 489 11.26 4.21 -22.16
N ALA A 490 10.48 4.61 -23.17
CA ALA A 490 9.05 4.82 -22.99
C ALA A 490 8.37 3.47 -22.74
N SER A 491 7.55 3.39 -21.69
CA SER A 491 6.78 2.20 -21.38
C SER A 491 5.49 2.59 -20.66
N PRO A 492 4.33 2.06 -21.08
CA PRO A 492 3.06 2.34 -20.42
C PRO A 492 2.95 1.68 -19.04
N TYR A 493 3.89 0.80 -18.71
CA TYR A 493 3.92 0.04 -17.44
C TYR A 493 4.76 0.72 -16.37
N ILE A 494 5.44 1.83 -16.68
CA ILE A 494 6.14 2.63 -15.67
C ILE A 494 5.07 3.25 -14.77
N VAL A 495 5.16 2.96 -13.48
CA VAL A 495 4.23 3.52 -12.50
C VAL A 495 4.57 4.98 -12.33
N ASN A 496 3.71 5.82 -12.90
CA ASN A 496 3.71 7.24 -12.66
C ASN A 496 2.62 7.53 -11.62
N PRO A 497 2.97 7.80 -10.35
CA PRO A 497 1.96 8.20 -9.38
C PRO A 497 1.39 9.54 -9.85
N ASP A 498 0.15 9.58 -10.33
CA ASP A 498 -0.57 10.85 -10.50
C ASP A 498 -0.54 11.54 -9.13
N VAL A 499 0.24 12.62 -9.03
CA VAL A 499 0.64 13.21 -7.75
C VAL A 499 -0.49 14.07 -7.17
N ASP A 500 -1.65 13.48 -6.92
CA ASP A 500 -2.68 14.09 -6.07
C ASP A 500 -2.30 13.86 -4.60
N ILE A 501 -1.34 14.69 -4.16
CA ILE A 501 -1.18 15.14 -2.77
C ILE A 501 -2.58 15.44 -2.21
N PRO A 502 -2.93 15.12 -0.94
CA PRO A 502 -4.29 15.31 -0.40
C PRO A 502 -4.94 16.55 -0.99
N SER A 503 -5.97 16.33 -1.81
CA SER A 503 -6.64 17.41 -2.53
C SER A 503 -7.44 18.20 -1.51
N PHE A 504 -6.82 19.23 -0.95
CA PHE A 504 -7.55 20.20 -0.17
C PHE A 504 -8.36 21.05 -1.14
N SER A 505 -9.67 21.09 -0.96
CA SER A 505 -10.58 21.77 -1.90
C SER A 505 -10.27 23.26 -2.05
N ASP A 506 -9.60 23.85 -1.07
CA ASP A 506 -9.24 25.27 -0.96
C ASP A 506 -7.78 25.59 -1.29
N LEU A 507 -6.99 24.63 -1.78
CA LEU A 507 -5.61 24.89 -2.20
C LEU A 507 -5.43 25.10 -3.70
N LYS A 508 -6.36 24.65 -4.54
CA LYS A 508 -6.21 24.73 -6.00
C LYS A 508 -6.03 26.18 -6.45
N GLY A 509 -4.84 26.52 -6.96
CA GLY A 509 -4.50 27.87 -7.43
C GLY A 509 -4.15 28.85 -6.31
N HIS A 510 -4.04 28.39 -5.07
CA HIS A 510 -3.62 29.20 -3.94
C HIS A 510 -2.09 29.43 -3.98
N TRP A 511 -1.60 30.64 -3.70
CA TRP A 511 -0.17 30.99 -3.85
C TRP A 511 0.77 30.14 -3.00
N ALA A 512 0.29 29.68 -1.84
CA ALA A 512 1.04 28.87 -0.90
C ALA A 512 0.92 27.35 -1.14
N GLU A 513 0.19 26.93 -2.19
CA GLU A 513 -0.16 25.54 -2.45
C GLU A 513 1.07 24.62 -2.42
N ALA A 514 2.13 24.96 -3.15
CA ALA A 514 3.35 24.14 -3.21
C ALA A 514 4.01 23.96 -1.82
N PHE A 515 4.06 25.00 -1.00
CA PHE A 515 4.66 24.94 0.34
C PHE A 515 3.82 24.09 1.29
N ILE A 516 2.50 24.29 1.29
CA ILE A 516 1.56 23.54 2.13
C ILE A 516 1.60 22.06 1.76
N ARG A 517 1.54 21.75 0.46
CA ARG A 517 1.68 20.39 -0.07
C ARG A 517 3.01 19.76 0.32
N GLY A 518 4.10 20.52 0.27
CA GLY A 518 5.42 20.12 0.77
C GLY A 518 5.39 19.72 2.25
N LEU A 519 4.85 20.57 3.12
CA LEU A 519 4.74 20.26 4.56
C LEU A 519 3.82 19.06 4.85
N VAL A 520 2.70 18.93 4.13
CA VAL A 520 1.77 17.79 4.26
C VAL A 520 2.45 16.49 3.80
N SER A 521 3.24 16.54 2.72
CA SER A 521 3.99 15.38 2.23
C SER A 521 5.06 14.88 3.21
N MET A 522 5.61 15.78 4.04
CA MET A 522 6.55 15.45 5.11
C MET A 522 5.84 15.02 6.41
N GLY A 523 4.50 15.01 6.44
CA GLY A 523 3.72 14.71 7.64
C GLY A 523 3.83 15.79 8.74
N LEU A 524 4.28 17.00 8.39
CA LEU A 524 4.54 18.08 9.35
C LEU A 524 3.31 18.93 9.64
N THR A 525 2.33 18.92 8.74
CA THR A 525 1.06 19.62 8.90
C THR A 525 -0.07 18.82 8.27
N THR A 526 -1.30 19.08 8.71
CA THR A 526 -2.52 18.45 8.21
C THR A 526 -3.61 19.50 7.99
N GLY A 527 -4.59 19.16 7.15
CA GLY A 527 -5.81 19.94 7.03
C GLY A 527 -6.89 19.49 8.00
N PHE A 528 -8.10 20.02 7.79
CA PHE A 528 -9.27 19.80 8.61
C PHE A 528 -10.10 18.61 8.10
N ALA A 529 -10.97 18.10 8.96
CA ALA A 529 -11.82 16.94 8.65
C ALA A 529 -12.81 17.18 7.49
N ASP A 530 -13.07 18.44 7.15
CA ASP A 530 -13.90 18.87 6.02
C ASP A 530 -13.17 18.83 4.67
N GLY A 531 -11.91 18.41 4.65
CA GLY A 531 -11.10 18.37 3.43
C GLY A 531 -10.47 19.70 3.04
N THR A 532 -10.48 20.72 3.91
CA THR A 532 -9.83 22.02 3.68
C THR A 532 -8.49 22.14 4.41
N TYR A 533 -7.59 23.02 3.96
CA TYR A 533 -6.41 23.43 4.72
C TYR A 533 -6.61 24.74 5.48
N GLN A 534 -7.56 25.56 5.04
CA GLN A 534 -7.89 26.91 5.49
C GLN A 534 -6.66 27.84 5.44
N PRO A 535 -6.01 27.99 4.27
CA PRO A 535 -4.73 28.67 4.13
C PRO A 535 -4.77 30.14 4.59
N ASP A 536 -5.90 30.83 4.40
CA ASP A 536 -6.05 32.25 4.72
C ASP A 536 -6.45 32.53 6.17
N LYS A 537 -6.77 31.51 6.97
CA LYS A 537 -7.08 31.73 8.38
C LYS A 537 -5.81 31.99 9.20
N PRO A 538 -5.88 32.85 10.24
CA PRO A 538 -4.81 33.00 11.21
C PRO A 538 -4.43 31.68 11.88
N MET A 539 -3.14 31.49 12.19
CA MET A 539 -2.65 30.35 12.96
C MET A 539 -2.48 30.70 14.44
N THR A 540 -2.95 29.84 15.35
CA THR A 540 -2.76 30.04 16.79
C THR A 540 -1.32 29.77 17.23
N ARG A 541 -0.90 30.35 18.36
CA ARG A 541 0.42 30.12 18.95
C ARG A 541 0.65 28.65 19.30
N ALA A 542 -0.37 27.92 19.74
CA ALA A 542 -0.29 26.48 19.98
C ALA A 542 -0.09 25.67 18.68
N GLN A 543 -0.82 26.02 17.61
CA GLN A 543 -0.64 25.40 16.29
C GLN A 543 0.75 25.65 15.73
N TYR A 544 1.26 26.88 15.88
CA TYR A 544 2.62 27.22 15.47
C TYR A 544 3.68 26.44 16.26
N ALA A 545 3.55 26.35 17.59
CA ALA A 545 4.47 25.58 18.42
C ALA A 545 4.46 24.08 18.06
N ALA A 546 3.29 23.51 17.77
CA ALA A 546 3.15 22.14 17.27
C ALA A 546 3.88 21.93 15.94
N LEU A 547 3.69 22.84 14.98
CA LEU A 547 4.36 22.78 13.68
C LEU A 547 5.88 22.90 13.82
N VAL A 548 6.38 23.82 14.65
CA VAL A 548 7.82 24.00 14.90
C VAL A 548 8.42 22.76 15.57
N ALA A 549 7.77 22.22 16.60
CA ALA A 549 8.24 21.03 17.29
C ALA A 549 8.31 19.83 16.34
N ALA A 550 7.30 19.64 15.48
CA ALA A 550 7.29 18.60 14.46
C ALA A 550 8.35 18.82 13.38
N ALA A 551 8.46 20.05 12.85
CA ALA A 551 9.36 20.38 11.75
C ALA A 551 10.84 20.31 12.18
N PHE A 552 11.20 20.89 13.33
CA PHE A 552 12.60 21.10 13.70
C PHE A 552 13.09 20.20 14.84
N ASN A 553 12.19 19.59 15.61
CA ASN A 553 12.51 18.79 16.80
C ASN A 553 13.67 19.39 17.64
N PRO A 554 13.53 20.65 18.09
CA PRO A 554 14.66 21.39 18.64
C PRO A 554 15.13 20.83 19.98
N THR A 555 16.45 20.80 20.17
CA THR A 555 17.07 20.44 21.45
C THR A 555 16.90 21.57 22.46
N ALA A 556 16.72 21.22 23.74
CA ALA A 556 16.53 22.19 24.80
C ALA A 556 17.79 23.06 25.02
N LYS A 557 17.64 24.38 24.83
CA LYS A 557 18.67 25.41 25.08
C LYS A 557 18.50 26.12 26.43
N ARG A 558 17.31 25.99 27.04
CA ARG A 558 16.96 26.54 28.35
C ARG A 558 16.02 25.60 29.11
N ALA A 559 15.92 25.80 30.42
CA ALA A 559 15.03 25.01 31.27
C ALA A 559 13.57 25.07 30.77
N ALA A 560 12.83 23.98 30.96
CA ALA A 560 11.41 23.93 30.66
C ALA A 560 10.68 25.02 31.47
N ILE A 561 9.87 25.82 30.77
CA ILE A 561 9.06 26.88 31.37
C ILE A 561 7.68 26.28 31.65
N ASP A 562 7.23 26.35 32.90
CA ASP A 562 5.87 25.97 33.27
C ASP A 562 4.95 27.18 33.06
N PHE A 563 4.11 27.13 32.03
CA PHE A 563 3.19 28.21 31.69
C PHE A 563 1.87 28.02 32.44
N THR A 564 1.42 29.06 33.13
CA THR A 564 0.25 28.99 34.03
C THR A 564 -1.07 28.71 33.31
N ASP A 565 -1.14 29.02 32.03
CA ASP A 565 -2.30 28.86 31.15
C ASP A 565 -2.19 27.68 30.17
N VAL A 566 -1.20 26.79 30.36
CA VAL A 566 -1.04 25.58 29.56
C VAL A 566 -1.16 24.35 30.48
N PRO A 567 -2.37 23.78 30.61
CA PRO A 567 -2.57 22.55 31.36
C PRO A 567 -1.69 21.41 30.83
N LYS A 568 -1.20 20.52 31.71
CA LYS A 568 -0.34 19.38 31.30
C LYS A 568 -1.00 18.43 30.30
N ASN A 569 -2.33 18.36 30.30
CA ASN A 569 -3.13 17.57 29.36
C ASN A 569 -3.55 18.36 28.11
N PHE A 570 -3.15 19.62 27.96
CA PHE A 570 -3.41 20.40 26.76
C PHE A 570 -2.72 19.73 25.56
N TRP A 571 -3.42 19.63 24.42
CA TRP A 571 -2.98 18.85 23.26
C TRP A 571 -1.59 19.27 22.75
N ALA A 572 -1.23 20.55 22.87
CA ALA A 572 0.06 21.08 22.46
C ALA A 572 1.05 21.26 23.62
N ALA A 573 0.73 20.84 24.86
CA ALA A 573 1.57 21.10 26.03
C ALA A 573 3.03 20.67 25.79
N LYS A 574 3.23 19.45 25.27
CA LYS A 574 4.57 18.93 24.98
C LYS A 574 5.26 19.67 23.84
N ALA A 575 4.53 20.04 22.80
CA ALA A 575 5.09 20.79 21.68
C ALA A 575 5.49 22.21 22.08
N ILE A 576 4.67 22.87 22.92
CA ILE A 576 4.95 24.18 23.51
C ILE A 576 6.22 24.10 24.36
N GLU A 577 6.35 23.08 25.20
CA GLU A 577 7.56 22.83 26.00
C GLU A 577 8.81 22.69 25.10
N ILE A 578 8.73 21.82 24.08
CA ILE A 578 9.84 21.57 23.14
C ILE A 578 10.23 22.86 22.42
N ALA A 579 9.27 23.54 21.79
CA ALA A 579 9.53 24.76 21.04
C ALA A 579 10.01 25.91 21.95
N ALA A 580 9.51 25.99 23.18
CA ALA A 580 9.93 27.00 24.15
C ALA A 580 11.35 26.74 24.66
N SER A 581 11.65 25.52 25.12
CA SER A 581 12.99 25.14 25.56
C SER A 581 14.02 25.24 24.43
N GLY A 582 13.61 24.98 23.18
CA GLY A 582 14.43 25.07 21.98
C GLY A 582 14.72 26.50 21.50
N GLY A 583 14.09 27.50 22.12
CA GLY A 583 14.30 28.91 21.82
C GLY A 583 13.50 29.43 20.61
N PHE A 584 12.53 28.67 20.10
CA PHE A 584 11.67 29.12 19.01
C PHE A 584 10.55 30.03 19.51
N VAL A 585 9.88 29.68 20.61
CA VAL A 585 8.76 30.48 21.16
C VAL A 585 9.05 30.87 22.60
N SER A 586 8.44 31.95 23.08
CA SER A 586 8.52 32.39 24.48
C SER A 586 7.13 32.79 24.99
N GLY A 587 6.93 32.73 26.30
CA GLY A 587 5.75 33.28 26.96
C GLY A 587 5.92 34.76 27.32
N PHE A 588 4.93 35.28 28.03
CA PHE A 588 4.86 36.67 28.46
C PHE A 588 5.43 36.83 29.89
N SER A 589 5.64 38.09 30.30
CA SER A 589 6.18 38.43 31.63
C SER A 589 5.30 37.96 32.79
N ASP A 590 4.01 37.74 32.54
CA ASP A 590 3.01 37.22 33.47
C ASP A 590 3.01 35.67 33.59
N ARG A 591 4.00 34.99 32.98
CA ARG A 591 4.13 33.51 32.92
C ARG A 591 3.05 32.79 32.10
N THR A 592 2.32 33.50 31.24
CA THR A 592 1.39 32.89 30.28
C THR A 592 2.06 32.58 28.94
N PHE A 593 1.55 31.58 28.21
CA PHE A 593 1.90 31.29 26.83
C PHE A 593 0.87 31.83 25.83
N ARG A 594 -0.40 31.93 26.22
CA ARG A 594 -1.57 32.32 25.42
C ARG A 594 -1.76 31.42 24.20
N PRO A 595 -2.07 30.12 24.40
CA PRO A 595 -2.06 29.11 23.32
C PRO A 595 -3.07 29.38 22.20
N ASP A 596 -4.21 29.98 22.52
CA ASP A 596 -5.29 30.27 21.56
C ASP A 596 -5.15 31.62 20.86
N GLN A 597 -4.22 32.48 21.31
CA GLN A 597 -3.94 33.74 20.63
C GLN A 597 -3.23 33.47 19.29
N ASN A 598 -3.59 34.20 18.24
CA ASN A 598 -2.95 34.07 16.93
C ASN A 598 -1.50 34.57 16.97
N VAL A 599 -0.62 33.89 16.24
CA VAL A 599 0.78 34.28 16.12
C VAL A 599 0.89 35.46 15.15
N GLN A 600 1.68 36.47 15.50
CA GLN A 600 1.97 37.58 14.61
C GLN A 600 3.03 37.20 13.58
N ARG A 601 2.94 37.77 12.39
CA ARG A 601 3.87 37.52 11.28
C ARG A 601 5.34 37.75 11.67
N LEU A 602 5.63 38.88 12.31
CA LEU A 602 6.97 39.19 12.79
C LEU A 602 7.47 38.19 13.84
N GLN A 603 6.58 37.66 14.68
CA GLN A 603 6.94 36.66 15.69
C GLN A 603 7.37 35.34 15.05
N VAL A 604 6.76 34.94 13.93
CA VAL A 604 7.18 33.73 13.18
C VAL A 604 8.60 33.90 12.63
N ILE A 605 8.90 35.06 12.03
CA ILE A 605 10.23 35.34 11.47
C ILE A 605 11.31 35.33 12.57
N VAL A 606 11.08 36.08 13.65
CA VAL A 606 12.01 36.14 14.79
C VAL A 606 12.19 34.76 15.42
N SER A 607 11.09 34.00 15.55
CA SER A 607 11.08 32.64 16.07
C SER A 607 11.96 31.69 15.26
N LEU A 608 11.81 31.66 13.94
CA LEU A 608 12.58 30.78 13.05
C LEU A 608 14.07 31.13 13.06
N VAL A 609 14.41 32.43 12.96
CA VAL A 609 15.81 32.89 12.95
C VAL A 609 16.52 32.55 14.26
N ASN A 610 15.89 32.86 15.40
CA ASN A 610 16.49 32.61 16.71
C ASN A 610 16.52 31.12 17.05
N GLY A 611 15.43 30.40 16.76
CA GLY A 611 15.31 28.98 17.02
C GLY A 611 16.36 28.15 16.26
N LEU A 612 16.56 28.47 14.98
CA LEU A 612 17.55 27.82 14.11
C LEU A 612 18.98 28.37 14.27
N ALA A 613 19.16 29.46 15.02
CA ALA A 613 20.45 30.14 15.17
C ALA A 613 21.07 30.49 13.80
N LEU A 614 20.26 31.05 12.89
CA LEU A 614 20.72 31.38 11.54
C LEU A 614 21.79 32.49 11.57
N PRO A 615 22.79 32.45 10.67
CA PRO A 615 23.82 33.48 10.60
C PRO A 615 23.22 34.88 10.40
N ALA A 616 23.70 35.85 11.18
CA ALA A 616 23.23 37.23 11.10
C ALA A 616 23.53 37.85 9.74
N ALA A 617 22.53 38.50 9.15
CA ALA A 617 22.67 39.29 7.92
C ALA A 617 22.93 40.76 8.20
N ASP A 618 23.46 41.47 7.21
CA ASP A 618 23.50 42.93 7.19
C ASP A 618 22.11 43.55 6.98
N SER A 619 21.83 44.62 7.71
CA SER A 619 20.54 45.33 7.67
C SER A 619 20.22 45.99 6.32
N ASN A 620 21.20 46.08 5.41
CA ASN A 620 21.02 46.63 4.06
C ASN A 620 19.99 45.85 3.23
N THR A 621 19.73 44.58 3.58
CA THR A 621 18.69 43.74 2.94
C THR A 621 17.27 44.27 3.14
N LEU A 622 17.03 45.08 4.17
CA LEU A 622 15.72 45.69 4.47
C LEU A 622 15.29 46.74 3.44
N VAL A 623 16.21 47.25 2.61
CA VAL A 623 15.91 48.20 1.53
C VAL A 623 14.84 47.67 0.56
N THR A 624 14.73 46.34 0.46
CA THR A 624 13.77 45.61 -0.37
C THR A 624 12.31 45.88 0.02
N TYR A 625 12.05 46.22 1.28
CA TYR A 625 10.70 46.44 1.81
C TYR A 625 10.28 47.91 1.72
N LYS A 626 9.10 48.17 1.16
CA LYS A 626 8.49 49.51 1.08
C LYS A 626 8.07 50.03 2.46
N ASP A 627 7.67 49.12 3.35
CA ASP A 627 7.20 49.38 4.71
C ASP A 627 8.28 49.13 5.77
N ARG A 628 9.57 49.15 5.37
CA ARG A 628 10.71 48.87 6.27
C ARG A 628 10.75 49.71 7.55
N ASP A 629 10.24 50.93 7.49
CA ASP A 629 10.21 51.84 8.65
C ASP A 629 9.19 51.42 9.70
N THR A 630 8.21 50.57 9.32
CA THR A 630 7.25 49.96 10.25
C THR A 630 7.80 48.76 11.00
N ILE A 631 8.99 48.27 10.63
CA ILE A 631 9.64 47.14 11.29
C ILE A 631 10.25 47.61 12.61
N PRO A 632 9.77 47.10 13.77
CA PRO A 632 10.32 47.45 15.07
C PRO A 632 11.81 47.14 15.14
N GLU A 633 12.56 48.01 15.81
CA GLU A 633 14.03 47.94 15.86
C GLU A 633 14.56 46.57 16.32
N TYR A 634 13.92 45.99 17.34
CA TYR A 634 14.30 44.67 17.88
C TYR A 634 14.22 43.53 16.85
N ALA A 635 13.41 43.66 15.80
CA ALA A 635 13.18 42.60 14.82
C ALA A 635 13.93 42.82 13.49
N ARG A 636 14.50 44.02 13.26
CA ARG A 636 15.16 44.40 12.00
C ARG A 636 16.22 43.39 11.57
N LYS A 637 17.08 42.97 12.50
CA LYS A 637 18.15 42.00 12.24
C LYS A 637 17.60 40.61 11.87
N ALA A 638 16.55 40.16 12.55
CA ALA A 638 15.93 38.87 12.26
C ALA A 638 15.24 38.89 10.87
N VAL A 639 14.55 39.98 10.54
CA VAL A 639 13.94 40.13 9.21
C VAL A 639 15.01 40.15 8.13
N ALA A 640 16.11 40.88 8.33
CA ALA A 640 17.26 40.88 7.41
C ALA A 640 17.81 39.46 7.19
N THR A 641 18.06 38.72 8.27
CA THR A 641 18.53 37.32 8.20
C THR A 641 17.57 36.41 7.46
N ALA A 642 16.29 36.43 7.81
CA ALA A 642 15.29 35.58 7.16
C ALA A 642 15.16 35.91 5.65
N THR A 643 15.32 37.19 5.29
CA THR A 643 15.30 37.63 3.88
C THR A 643 16.51 37.10 3.12
N GLN A 644 17.72 37.23 3.70
CA GLN A 644 18.94 36.70 3.08
C GLN A 644 18.88 35.18 2.88
N GLN A 645 18.27 34.46 3.83
CA GLN A 645 18.08 33.01 3.77
C GLN A 645 16.86 32.58 2.92
N GLN A 646 16.20 33.51 2.22
CA GLN A 646 15.02 33.26 1.37
C GLN A 646 13.84 32.61 2.13
N ILE A 647 13.73 32.87 3.43
CA ILE A 647 12.67 32.35 4.31
C ILE A 647 11.39 33.17 4.18
N VAL A 648 11.50 34.49 3.98
CA VAL A 648 10.35 35.39 3.93
C VAL A 648 9.63 35.25 2.59
N ALA A 649 8.33 34.92 2.65
CA ALA A 649 7.43 34.94 1.51
C ALA A 649 6.27 35.91 1.75
N ASN A 650 6.15 36.96 0.94
CA ASN A 650 5.12 37.99 1.04
C ASN A 650 4.14 37.89 -0.13
N TYR A 651 2.86 37.75 0.19
CA TYR A 651 1.76 37.75 -0.77
C TYR A 651 0.79 38.89 -0.44
N PRO A 652 0.24 39.60 -1.45
CA PRO A 652 0.53 39.46 -2.88
C PRO A 652 1.77 40.22 -3.36
N ASP A 653 2.25 41.23 -2.62
CA ASP A 653 3.42 42.05 -3.00
C ASP A 653 4.67 41.58 -2.24
N PRO A 654 5.72 41.04 -2.91
CA PRO A 654 6.95 40.62 -2.28
C PRO A 654 7.64 41.73 -1.47
N LYS A 655 7.39 43.02 -1.81
CA LYS A 655 8.02 44.19 -1.19
C LYS A 655 7.26 44.76 0.01
N LEU A 656 6.16 44.14 0.45
CA LEU A 656 5.39 44.58 1.62
C LEU A 656 5.39 43.49 2.70
N LEU A 657 6.01 43.78 3.85
CA LEU A 657 6.12 42.80 4.94
C LEU A 657 4.87 42.76 5.82
N VAL A 658 4.29 43.92 6.14
CA VAL A 658 3.17 44.15 7.06
C VAL A 658 3.41 43.47 8.42
N PRO A 659 4.38 43.95 9.22
CA PRO A 659 4.99 43.15 10.29
C PRO A 659 4.07 42.83 11.48
N VAL A 660 3.13 43.72 11.84
CA VAL A 660 2.41 43.65 13.14
C VAL A 660 1.10 42.86 13.08
N ARG A 661 0.66 42.39 11.90
CA ARG A 661 -0.58 41.62 11.77
C ARG A 661 -0.42 40.14 12.12
N GLU A 662 -1.55 39.46 12.29
CA GLU A 662 -1.62 38.00 12.45
C GLU A 662 -1.11 37.29 11.18
N ALA A 663 -0.39 36.18 11.37
CA ALA A 663 0.10 35.34 10.29
C ALA A 663 -0.95 34.33 9.87
N THR A 664 -1.21 34.22 8.57
CA THR A 664 -2.10 33.18 8.04
C THR A 664 -1.41 31.82 8.02
N ARG A 665 -2.19 30.74 7.99
CA ARG A 665 -1.67 29.38 7.92
C ARG A 665 -0.77 29.16 6.70
N ALA A 666 -1.13 29.75 5.56
CA ALA A 666 -0.32 29.76 4.34
C ALA A 666 1.05 30.42 4.52
N GLU A 667 1.08 31.57 5.19
CA GLU A 667 2.31 32.31 5.42
C GLU A 667 3.25 31.58 6.36
N VAL A 668 2.71 31.01 7.44
CA VAL A 668 3.49 30.17 8.35
C VAL A 668 4.01 28.93 7.61
N ALA A 669 3.17 28.28 6.80
CA ALA A 669 3.58 27.11 6.03
C ALA A 669 4.72 27.43 5.05
N ALA A 670 4.62 28.54 4.31
CA ALA A 670 5.67 28.98 3.40
C ALA A 670 6.98 29.28 4.13
N MET A 671 6.94 30.02 5.23
CA MET A 671 8.14 30.38 6.00
C MET A 671 8.77 29.16 6.69
N VAL A 672 7.98 28.24 7.24
CA VAL A 672 8.50 27.01 7.86
C VAL A 672 9.12 26.08 6.81
N TYR A 673 8.48 25.95 5.64
CA TYR A 673 9.03 25.16 4.53
C TYR A 673 10.38 25.74 4.07
N GLN A 674 10.45 27.06 3.85
CA GLN A 674 11.69 27.71 3.42
C GLN A 674 12.77 27.68 4.50
N ALA A 675 12.39 27.74 5.77
CA ALA A 675 13.33 27.55 6.87
C ALA A 675 13.92 26.13 6.90
N LEU A 676 13.13 25.08 6.59
CA LEU A 676 13.63 23.72 6.37
C LEU A 676 14.59 23.65 5.17
N ALA A 677 14.32 24.40 4.10
CA ALA A 677 15.19 24.48 2.94
C ALA A 677 16.53 25.18 3.26
N ALA A 678 16.49 26.28 4.02
CA ALA A 678 17.67 27.02 4.45
C ALA A 678 18.65 26.16 5.28
N ILE A 679 18.13 25.20 6.06
CA ILE A 679 18.94 24.22 6.81
C ILE A 679 19.14 22.89 6.06
N GLN A 680 18.89 22.85 4.76
CA GLN A 680 19.13 21.71 3.86
C GLN A 680 18.34 20.44 4.23
N ARG A 681 17.17 20.58 4.86
CA ARG A 681 16.28 19.45 5.19
C ARG A 681 15.21 19.19 4.13
N THR A 682 15.01 20.11 3.20
CA THR A 682 14.19 19.94 1.99
C THR A 682 14.75 20.81 0.87
N THR A 683 14.28 20.65 -0.36
CA THR A 683 14.63 21.54 -1.48
C THR A 683 13.81 22.82 -1.40
N ALA A 684 14.44 23.97 -1.68
CA ALA A 684 13.74 25.25 -1.75
C ALA A 684 12.70 25.24 -2.87
N ILE A 685 11.54 25.83 -2.62
CA ILE A 685 10.51 26.04 -3.64
C ILE A 685 10.75 27.41 -4.29
N ASN A 686 10.77 27.47 -5.62
CA ASN A 686 10.81 28.75 -6.32
C ASN A 686 9.41 29.36 -6.33
N SER A 687 9.30 30.62 -5.88
CA SER A 687 8.04 31.35 -5.84
C SER A 687 8.29 32.84 -6.05
N PRO A 688 7.46 33.54 -6.84
CA PRO A 688 7.58 35.00 -7.02
C PRO A 688 7.32 35.79 -5.73
N TYR A 689 6.75 35.13 -4.71
CA TYR A 689 6.46 35.72 -3.41
C TYR A 689 7.64 35.62 -2.43
N ILE A 690 8.66 34.82 -2.74
CA ILE A 690 9.89 34.77 -1.93
C ILE A 690 10.68 36.05 -2.15
N VAL A 691 11.04 36.69 -1.05
CA VAL A 691 11.81 37.92 -1.09
C VAL A 691 13.28 37.56 -1.33
N SER A 692 13.78 37.86 -2.52
CA SER A 692 15.19 37.71 -2.87
C SER A 692 15.94 39.02 -2.70
N HIS A 693 17.19 38.93 -2.25
CA HIS A 693 18.11 40.05 -2.26
C HIS A 693 18.78 40.12 -3.64
N THR A 694 18.41 41.12 -4.45
CA THR A 694 19.17 41.44 -5.67
C THR A 694 20.33 42.34 -5.26
N ILE A 695 21.55 41.83 -5.36
CA ILE A 695 22.75 42.67 -5.41
C ILE A 695 22.72 43.27 -6.82
N ASN A 696 22.42 44.56 -6.93
CA ASN A 696 22.84 45.35 -8.09
C ASN A 696 24.29 45.76 -7.88
#